data_AF-A0A0W0EZZ6-F1
#
_entry.id   AF-A0A0W0EZZ6-F1
#
_cell.length_a   1.000
_cell.length_b   1.000
_cell.length_c   1.000
_cell.angle_alpha   90.00
_cell.angle_beta   90.00
_cell.angle_gamma   90.00
#
_symmetry.space_group_name_H-M   'P 1'
#
loop_
_entity.id
_entity.type
_entity.pdbx_description
1 polymer ?
#
loop_
_entity_poly.entity_id
_entity_poly.type
_entity_poly.pdbx_seq_one_letter_code
_entity_poly.pdbx_strand_id
1 'polypeptide(L)'
;MQRSRATLPSLEASQQAHIDDLVQRNRTLEHTIKKLTEEVKLEKTRAKTTIKELQTKWQDTKEREWREGVDVLQACHQIAQLRTQAEVEREKMNALKEQDVTRREKAARLQRETAITKFQIRESELERKIMELEEEAEMIRSGREDELKEWKDKCAELIANAQHQEELLQAAEQEQQSLQDQLAELLKSSAENKVSSESTAARLERLSLQLDGERTKNTDLERANDELRRTNDDLKRQIDKWQTLETKGGAEMESLRKKKVELEVQVQALQNQLSKREEDDSRTIEREKQKVKNIKTNMDEWQERAKDMEAERNDLETQCNDLKKALAKSDKDNAKLRAQLNALRTASKEASLPPTRKKPKSPELLSEEVVEVAMEQAQRSSPVVPPSGSQTRASSSKTVRQNERSRAQSPPRGEPIPEDDEIEEISPPTKTKGRGKEKAVESDAEAKPKQATRRKPNSRAKTATQQSDAEIEIEEIPSPQAATKGKGSRAKRNAPTASEGEGEEPASQPKRRKRNEASVEQSNLKPKAKAKASKPPSRTASSDGTASKETDESASNLATKPKKTRRINLYNNAGGSTAIPSFNFADAPGGLNIPTVLSPLRIACLHQVFMLSFSHNSSQIQFFTWDCLKEDVSWWKHLEDEIPTLSAMGFTQIWLPPPNKAAQKTGRGYDAYDLWDLGEFEQKGQVATRWGTKEELLHACKVAREHRIDILVDAVLNHKMGADRTETFTAVPVQDENRLKAIGKAREIEGWTAFDFAERKDKVTFSHPLNDSAPHDHDPQYSDLRWTQEHFTGVDWDRRSKSRQIYRITGGNHKGWSKHVDRELGNYDYLLGADIDHRHPAAEEDLLRWGQWVLQTTGAIGFRLDAIKHIDRNFLLNFLRTVRQSTDPRMFASGDVKRALPYIRHFKGQTAFFDVPLHMNFHTASCLGSKFDLRTIMSKTIVKAKPGDAVTFVDNHDILSSTVKAWKAGQVRNNFKLQAYALILLRPGGYPCASNFLSGRTEERFIGNFVARCIFYGDLYPNADCYNHDIARGVRLLIEARKMFAYGSIEEYFEDKNCIGFVRTGDALHNGCVTVVSNHEA
;
A
#
# COMPACT_ATOMS: atom_id res chain seq x y z
N MET A 1 78.61 -5.81 183.04
CA MET A 1 77.51 -6.21 183.96
C MET A 1 76.21 -6.37 183.17
N GLN A 2 75.13 -6.78 183.85
CA GLN A 2 73.71 -6.72 183.44
C GLN A 2 73.32 -5.30 182.95
N ARG A 3 72.19 -4.96 182.29
CA ARG A 3 71.00 -5.60 181.61
C ARG A 3 70.20 -4.41 181.00
N SER A 4 69.24 -4.48 180.07
CA SER A 4 68.98 -5.36 178.92
C SER A 4 67.77 -4.82 178.10
N ARG A 5 67.91 -4.65 176.77
CA ARG A 5 66.86 -4.38 175.74
C ARG A 5 65.97 -3.12 175.86
N ALA A 6 66.02 -2.28 174.81
CA ALA A 6 65.04 -1.25 174.44
C ALA A 6 65.27 -0.87 172.96
N THR A 7 64.33 -0.35 172.14
CA THR A 7 62.84 -0.41 172.10
C THR A 7 62.41 0.03 170.68
N LEU A 8 61.58 -0.72 169.95
CA LEU A 8 61.11 -0.35 168.60
C LEU A 8 59.69 -0.90 168.28
N PRO A 9 58.60 -0.21 168.69
CA PRO A 9 57.22 -0.64 168.43
C PRO A 9 56.58 0.01 167.18
N SER A 10 57.40 0.45 166.21
CA SER A 10 56.94 1.36 165.14
C SER A 10 56.73 0.74 163.75
N LEU A 11 57.19 -0.49 163.50
CA LEU A 11 57.20 -1.06 162.15
C LEU A 11 56.01 -2.00 161.88
N GLU A 12 55.67 -2.86 162.84
CA GLU A 12 54.66 -3.91 162.70
C GLU A 12 53.24 -3.33 162.47
N ALA A 13 52.88 -2.25 163.17
CA ALA A 13 51.62 -1.55 162.97
C ALA A 13 51.48 -0.95 161.55
N SER A 14 52.59 -0.45 160.97
CA SER A 14 52.58 0.07 159.59
C SER A 14 52.48 -1.05 158.55
N GLN A 15 53.05 -2.23 158.83
CA GLN A 15 52.93 -3.39 157.96
C GLN A 15 51.51 -3.98 157.98
N GLN A 16 50.90 -4.08 159.16
CA GLN A 16 49.51 -4.53 159.30
C GLN A 16 48.54 -3.59 158.58
N ALA A 17 48.64 -2.27 158.78
CA ALA A 17 47.80 -1.29 158.08
C ALA A 17 47.93 -1.36 156.55
N HIS A 18 49.12 -1.64 156.02
CA HIS A 18 49.34 -1.83 154.58
C HIS A 18 48.75 -3.16 154.07
N ILE A 19 48.79 -4.23 154.87
CA ILE A 19 48.10 -5.49 154.56
C ILE A 19 46.58 -5.26 154.50
N ASP A 20 46.01 -4.52 155.46
CA ASP A 20 44.57 -4.26 155.52
C ASP A 20 44.09 -3.36 154.35
N ASP A 21 44.85 -2.34 153.96
CA ASP A 21 44.61 -1.54 152.75
C ASP A 21 44.71 -2.38 151.47
N LEU A 22 45.69 -3.29 151.36
CA LEU A 22 45.78 -4.24 150.24
C LEU A 22 44.58 -5.20 150.21
N VAL A 23 44.13 -5.73 151.34
CA VAL A 23 42.94 -6.59 151.44
C VAL A 23 41.68 -5.82 151.08
N GLN A 24 41.55 -4.56 151.51
CA GLN A 24 40.42 -3.70 151.16
C GLN A 24 40.40 -3.39 149.67
N ARG A 25 41.55 -3.02 149.06
CA ARG A 25 41.68 -2.84 147.61
C ARG A 25 41.38 -4.11 146.84
N ASN A 26 41.84 -5.27 147.29
CA ASN A 26 41.57 -6.54 146.61
C ASN A 26 40.07 -6.88 146.63
N ARG A 27 39.38 -6.67 147.76
CA ARG A 27 37.90 -6.77 147.84
C ARG A 27 37.20 -5.80 146.90
N THR A 28 37.69 -4.56 146.78
CA THR A 28 37.16 -3.57 145.82
C THR A 28 37.38 -4.01 144.37
N LEU A 29 38.55 -4.57 144.05
CA LEU A 29 38.87 -5.13 142.73
C LEU A 29 37.98 -6.33 142.41
N GLU A 30 37.82 -7.29 143.32
CA GLU A 30 36.88 -8.42 143.17
C GLU A 30 35.45 -7.95 142.91
N HIS A 31 34.99 -6.91 143.62
CA HIS A 31 33.67 -6.33 143.40
C HIS A 31 33.53 -5.68 142.02
N THR A 32 34.53 -4.91 141.57
CA THR A 32 34.53 -4.34 140.20
C THR A 32 34.66 -5.41 139.12
N ILE A 33 35.45 -6.48 139.33
CA ILE A 33 35.58 -7.61 138.41
C ILE A 33 34.23 -8.35 138.29
N LYS A 34 33.51 -8.55 139.40
CA LYS A 34 32.14 -9.11 139.39
C LYS A 34 31.19 -8.21 138.59
N LYS A 35 31.14 -6.91 138.88
CA LYS A 35 30.29 -5.93 138.17
C LYS A 35 30.58 -5.89 136.67
N LEU A 36 31.84 -5.81 136.27
CA LEU A 36 32.26 -5.85 134.85
C LEU A 36 31.92 -7.19 134.20
N THR A 37 32.03 -8.31 134.92
CA THR A 37 31.63 -9.64 134.42
C THR A 37 30.13 -9.73 134.20
N GLU A 38 29.32 -9.08 135.03
CA GLU A 38 27.85 -9.01 134.89
C GLU A 38 27.44 -8.06 133.76
N GLU A 39 28.09 -6.90 133.62
CA GLU A 39 27.90 -5.98 132.49
C GLU A 39 28.28 -6.65 131.15
N VAL A 40 29.41 -7.37 131.09
CA VAL A 40 29.81 -8.15 129.90
C VAL A 40 28.86 -9.31 129.62
N LYS A 41 28.22 -9.92 130.64
CA LYS A 41 27.15 -10.91 130.44
C LYS A 41 25.88 -10.26 129.87
N LEU A 42 25.47 -9.12 130.41
CA LEU A 42 24.29 -8.36 129.97
C LEU A 42 24.46 -7.85 128.52
N GLU A 43 25.65 -7.35 128.16
CA GLU A 43 25.90 -6.90 126.80
C GLU A 43 25.99 -8.08 125.82
N LYS A 44 26.49 -9.25 126.26
CA LYS A 44 26.42 -10.49 125.49
C LYS A 44 25.00 -11.03 125.33
N THR A 45 24.06 -10.76 126.23
CA THR A 45 22.64 -11.11 126.00
C THR A 45 21.95 -10.11 125.09
N ARG A 46 22.18 -8.80 125.27
CA ARG A 46 21.72 -7.74 124.35
C ARG A 46 22.15 -8.00 122.91
N ALA A 47 23.45 -8.17 122.67
CA ALA A 47 23.98 -8.46 121.33
C ALA A 47 23.37 -9.72 120.70
N LYS A 48 23.13 -10.79 121.49
CA LYS A 48 22.43 -11.99 121.01
C LYS A 48 20.97 -11.72 120.63
N THR A 49 20.26 -10.88 121.37
CA THR A 49 18.89 -10.46 121.04
C THR A 49 18.87 -9.61 119.77
N THR A 50 19.73 -8.60 119.66
CA THR A 50 19.83 -7.75 118.45
C THR A 50 20.21 -8.56 117.21
N ILE A 51 21.12 -9.52 117.31
CA ILE A 51 21.46 -10.43 116.19
C ILE A 51 20.24 -11.25 115.76
N LYS A 52 19.44 -11.78 116.71
CA LYS A 52 18.20 -12.50 116.39
C LYS A 52 17.17 -11.59 115.70
N GLU A 53 16.94 -10.39 116.23
CA GLU A 53 16.01 -9.42 115.63
C GLU A 53 16.42 -9.05 114.20
N LEU A 54 17.72 -8.87 113.94
CA LEU A 54 18.25 -8.61 112.60
C LEU A 54 18.08 -9.83 111.68
N GLN A 55 18.29 -11.05 112.18
CA GLN A 55 18.05 -12.28 111.42
C GLN A 55 16.57 -12.44 111.05
N THR A 56 15.63 -12.20 111.96
CA THR A 56 14.18 -12.24 111.67
C THR A 56 13.80 -11.16 110.67
N LYS A 57 14.19 -9.89 110.88
CA LYS A 57 13.92 -8.79 109.94
C LYS A 57 14.49 -9.05 108.54
N TRP A 58 15.64 -9.71 108.44
CA TRP A 58 16.23 -10.11 107.16
C TRP A 58 15.46 -11.25 106.49
N GLN A 59 15.00 -12.25 107.24
CA GLN A 59 14.14 -13.33 106.74
C GLN A 59 12.78 -12.77 106.25
N ASP A 60 12.10 -11.96 107.05
CA ASP A 60 10.82 -11.32 106.70
C ASP A 60 10.92 -10.46 105.45
N THR A 61 12.04 -9.74 105.28
CA THR A 61 12.27 -8.89 104.11
C THR A 61 12.57 -9.72 102.86
N LYS A 62 13.43 -10.74 102.98
CA LYS A 62 13.73 -11.67 101.89
C LYS A 62 12.49 -12.45 101.43
N GLU A 63 11.63 -12.88 102.35
CA GLU A 63 10.36 -13.54 101.99
C GLU A 63 9.41 -12.58 101.27
N ARG A 64 9.38 -11.31 101.64
CA ARG A 64 8.57 -10.29 100.97
C ARG A 64 9.07 -10.03 99.55
N GLU A 65 10.36 -9.74 99.39
CA GLU A 65 11.03 -9.56 98.09
C GLU A 65 10.83 -10.77 97.16
N TRP A 66 10.88 -11.99 97.71
CA TRP A 66 10.64 -13.21 96.96
C TRP A 66 9.18 -13.33 96.48
N ARG A 67 8.20 -13.02 97.33
CA ARG A 67 6.77 -13.03 96.95
C ARG A 67 6.47 -11.97 95.90
N GLU A 68 6.92 -10.73 96.11
CA GLU A 68 6.77 -9.63 95.16
C GLU A 68 7.43 -9.97 93.80
N GLY A 69 8.61 -10.60 93.80
CA GLY A 69 9.27 -11.07 92.59
C GLY A 69 8.50 -12.19 91.85
N VAL A 70 7.88 -13.12 92.59
CA VAL A 70 7.01 -14.18 92.02
C VAL A 70 5.73 -13.58 91.43
N ASP A 71 5.09 -12.64 92.12
CA ASP A 71 3.86 -11.99 91.66
C ASP A 71 4.10 -11.15 90.39
N VAL A 72 5.22 -10.42 90.33
CA VAL A 72 5.66 -9.71 89.11
C VAL A 72 5.94 -10.69 87.96
N LEU A 73 6.60 -11.82 88.21
CA LEU A 73 6.83 -12.84 87.19
C LEU A 73 5.52 -13.44 86.65
N GLN A 74 4.54 -13.71 87.53
CA GLN A 74 3.22 -14.20 87.12
C GLN A 74 2.46 -13.16 86.30
N ALA A 75 2.46 -11.89 86.72
CA ALA A 75 1.85 -10.80 85.96
C ALA A 75 2.50 -10.62 84.58
N CYS A 76 3.83 -10.66 84.48
CA CYS A 76 4.54 -10.63 83.20
C CYS A 76 4.16 -11.82 82.29
N HIS A 77 4.01 -13.03 82.85
CA HIS A 77 3.60 -14.21 82.09
C HIS A 77 2.16 -14.08 81.57
N GLN A 78 1.22 -13.61 82.41
CA GLN A 78 -0.16 -13.35 82.01
C GLN A 78 -0.26 -12.27 80.92
N ILE A 79 0.51 -11.18 81.03
CA ILE A 79 0.58 -10.13 80.01
C ILE A 79 1.15 -10.69 78.69
N ALA A 80 2.15 -11.58 78.73
CA ALA A 80 2.67 -12.23 77.54
C ALA A 80 1.63 -13.15 76.88
N GLN A 81 0.91 -13.97 77.65
CA GLN A 81 -0.19 -14.81 77.13
C GLN A 81 -1.31 -13.97 76.50
N LEU A 82 -1.75 -12.89 77.16
CA LEU A 82 -2.81 -12.02 76.64
C LEU A 82 -2.39 -11.30 75.35
N ARG A 83 -1.11 -10.93 75.22
CA ARG A 83 -0.56 -10.36 73.97
C ARG A 83 -0.58 -11.37 72.83
N THR A 84 -0.08 -12.60 73.04
CA THR A 84 -0.08 -13.62 71.99
C THR A 84 -1.51 -14.04 71.61
N GLN A 85 -2.45 -14.06 72.57
CA GLN A 85 -3.87 -14.28 72.28
C GLN A 85 -4.47 -13.15 71.43
N ALA A 86 -4.19 -11.88 71.78
CA ALA A 86 -4.66 -10.73 71.01
C ALA A 86 -4.05 -10.65 69.59
N GLU A 87 -2.85 -11.18 69.40
CA GLU A 87 -2.22 -11.35 68.08
C GLU A 87 -2.88 -12.49 67.29
N VAL A 88 -3.14 -13.64 67.90
CA VAL A 88 -3.85 -14.76 67.27
C VAL A 88 -5.28 -14.38 66.84
N GLU A 89 -6.03 -13.63 67.66
CA GLU A 89 -7.35 -13.14 67.25
C GLU A 89 -7.27 -12.06 66.15
N ARG A 90 -6.20 -11.25 66.12
CA ARG A 90 -5.96 -10.29 65.02
C ARG A 90 -5.73 -11.02 63.69
N GLU A 91 -4.92 -12.07 63.68
CA GLU A 91 -4.64 -12.82 62.44
C GLU A 91 -5.83 -13.65 61.98
N LYS A 92 -6.65 -14.21 62.91
CA LYS A 92 -7.96 -14.79 62.55
C LYS A 92 -8.87 -13.76 61.87
N MET A 93 -8.93 -12.53 62.40
CA MET A 93 -9.71 -11.44 61.81
C MET A 93 -9.15 -10.95 60.47
N ASN A 94 -7.84 -11.05 60.23
CA ASN A 94 -7.23 -10.77 58.93
C ASN A 94 -7.60 -11.86 57.91
N ALA A 95 -7.42 -13.13 58.25
CA ALA A 95 -7.78 -14.26 57.39
C ALA A 95 -9.28 -14.28 57.01
N LEU A 96 -10.17 -13.87 57.92
CA LEU A 96 -11.60 -13.71 57.61
C LEU A 96 -11.87 -12.57 56.61
N LYS A 97 -11.17 -11.44 56.71
CA LYS A 97 -11.27 -10.35 55.72
C LYS A 97 -10.77 -10.77 54.35
N GLU A 98 -9.64 -11.48 54.28
CA GLU A 98 -9.10 -12.02 53.03
C GLU A 98 -10.07 -13.04 52.39
N GLN A 99 -10.69 -13.88 53.20
CA GLN A 99 -11.72 -14.82 52.73
C GLN A 99 -12.95 -14.08 52.17
N ASP A 100 -13.38 -12.96 52.77
CA ASP A 100 -14.49 -12.14 52.29
C ASP A 100 -14.14 -11.34 51.02
N VAL A 101 -12.91 -10.82 50.90
CA VAL A 101 -12.41 -10.25 49.63
C VAL A 101 -12.45 -11.33 48.54
N THR A 102 -11.90 -12.51 48.82
CA THR A 102 -11.91 -13.67 47.90
C THR A 102 -13.34 -14.09 47.50
N ARG A 103 -14.32 -14.04 48.42
CA ARG A 103 -15.75 -14.29 48.12
C ARG A 103 -16.31 -13.23 47.15
N ARG A 104 -16.06 -11.94 47.40
CA ARG A 104 -16.53 -10.84 46.55
C ARG A 104 -15.89 -10.90 45.16
N GLU A 105 -14.59 -11.18 45.07
CA GLU A 105 -13.90 -11.35 43.79
C GLU A 105 -14.44 -12.53 42.98
N LYS A 106 -14.73 -13.67 43.63
CA LYS A 106 -15.38 -14.82 42.98
C LYS A 106 -16.77 -14.48 42.46
N ALA A 107 -17.59 -13.77 43.24
CA ALA A 107 -18.90 -13.30 42.79
C ALA A 107 -18.79 -12.33 41.60
N ALA A 108 -17.85 -11.37 41.65
CA ALA A 108 -17.59 -10.44 40.56
C ALA A 108 -16.97 -11.10 39.31
N ARG A 109 -16.20 -12.20 39.47
CA ARG A 109 -15.75 -13.03 38.34
C ARG A 109 -16.94 -13.76 37.70
N LEU A 110 -17.80 -14.41 38.49
CA LEU A 110 -19.00 -15.11 37.98
C LEU A 110 -19.99 -14.16 37.27
N GLN A 111 -20.18 -12.94 37.78
CA GLN A 111 -20.98 -11.90 37.12
C GLN A 111 -20.37 -11.46 35.77
N ARG A 112 -19.04 -11.34 35.69
CA ARG A 112 -18.36 -11.04 34.42
C ARG A 112 -18.40 -12.21 33.44
N GLU A 113 -18.22 -13.45 33.91
CA GLU A 113 -18.34 -14.66 33.09
C GLU A 113 -19.75 -14.79 32.49
N THR A 114 -20.80 -14.63 33.30
CA THR A 114 -22.19 -14.67 32.79
C THR A 114 -22.55 -13.50 31.87
N ALA A 115 -21.91 -12.32 32.02
CA ALA A 115 -22.03 -11.23 31.06
C ALA A 115 -21.30 -11.53 29.74
N ILE A 116 -20.09 -12.10 29.80
CA ILE A 116 -19.30 -12.52 28.64
C ILE A 116 -20.03 -13.61 27.86
N THR A 117 -20.60 -14.64 28.51
CA THR A 117 -21.38 -15.67 27.83
C THR A 117 -22.62 -15.09 27.12
N LYS A 118 -23.32 -14.13 27.74
CA LYS A 118 -24.43 -13.42 27.09
C LYS A 118 -23.97 -12.60 25.88
N PHE A 119 -22.81 -11.96 25.97
CA PHE A 119 -22.22 -11.24 24.84
C PHE A 119 -21.85 -12.21 23.70
N GLN A 120 -21.15 -13.31 24.01
CA GLN A 120 -20.75 -14.33 23.03
C GLN A 120 -21.95 -14.97 22.31
N ILE A 121 -23.04 -15.26 23.03
CA ILE A 121 -24.29 -15.74 22.41
C ILE A 121 -24.82 -14.69 21.42
N ARG A 122 -24.86 -13.41 21.82
CA ARG A 122 -25.35 -12.33 20.94
C ARG A 122 -24.41 -12.03 19.78
N GLU A 123 -23.12 -12.21 19.96
CA GLU A 123 -22.08 -12.14 18.94
C GLU A 123 -22.32 -13.24 17.89
N SER A 124 -22.47 -14.50 18.31
CA SER A 124 -22.81 -15.61 17.41
C SER A 124 -24.16 -15.44 16.68
N GLU A 125 -25.18 -14.87 17.33
CA GLU A 125 -26.44 -14.51 16.67
C GLU A 125 -26.25 -13.47 15.56
N LEU A 126 -25.41 -12.45 15.81
CA LEU A 126 -25.12 -11.39 14.86
C LEU A 126 -24.21 -11.87 13.72
N GLU A 127 -23.20 -12.71 14.00
CA GLU A 127 -22.36 -13.35 12.98
C GLU A 127 -23.21 -14.18 12.01
N ARG A 128 -24.13 -15.02 12.52
CA ARG A 128 -25.09 -15.75 11.68
C ARG A 128 -25.95 -14.81 10.84
N LYS A 129 -26.48 -13.73 11.43
CA LYS A 129 -27.32 -12.78 10.67
C LYS A 129 -26.52 -12.02 9.61
N ILE A 130 -25.24 -11.74 9.86
CA ILE A 130 -24.30 -11.15 8.89
C ILE A 130 -24.09 -12.14 7.73
N MET A 131 -23.77 -13.41 7.99
CA MET A 131 -23.61 -14.42 6.93
C MET A 131 -24.86 -14.53 6.04
N GLU A 132 -26.05 -14.60 6.64
CA GLU A 132 -27.32 -14.61 5.89
C GLU A 132 -27.51 -13.36 5.01
N LEU A 133 -27.13 -12.18 5.50
CA LEU A 133 -27.23 -10.91 4.75
C LEU A 133 -26.13 -10.78 3.68
N GLU A 134 -24.96 -11.36 3.89
CA GLU A 134 -23.87 -11.39 2.91
C GLU A 134 -24.18 -12.34 1.75
N GLU A 135 -24.82 -13.49 2.03
CA GLU A 135 -25.34 -14.43 1.04
C GLU A 135 -26.52 -13.84 0.25
N GLU A 136 -27.50 -13.22 0.92
CA GLU A 136 -28.59 -12.50 0.27
C GLU A 136 -28.06 -11.36 -0.63
N ALA A 137 -27.06 -10.61 -0.16
CA ALA A 137 -26.43 -9.56 -0.94
C ALA A 137 -25.58 -10.10 -2.11
N GLU A 138 -25.01 -11.30 -2.03
CA GLU A 138 -24.31 -11.95 -3.15
C GLU A 138 -25.29 -12.43 -4.22
N MET A 139 -26.41 -13.03 -3.82
CA MET A 139 -27.50 -13.38 -4.74
C MET A 139 -28.04 -12.15 -5.49
N ILE A 140 -28.22 -11.02 -4.79
CA ILE A 140 -28.63 -9.74 -5.39
C ILE A 140 -27.53 -9.16 -6.30
N ARG A 141 -26.23 -9.36 -5.98
CA ARG A 141 -25.12 -8.97 -6.87
C ARG A 141 -25.12 -9.80 -8.15
N SER A 142 -25.17 -11.13 -8.06
CA SER A 142 -25.19 -12.03 -9.22
C SER A 142 -26.36 -11.72 -10.16
N GLY A 143 -27.57 -11.55 -9.62
CA GLY A 143 -28.75 -11.20 -10.44
C GLY A 143 -28.57 -9.89 -11.19
N ARG A 144 -27.97 -8.87 -10.56
CA ARG A 144 -27.67 -7.58 -11.20
C ARG A 144 -26.53 -7.67 -12.22
N GLU A 145 -25.57 -8.58 -12.05
CA GLU A 145 -24.52 -8.82 -13.04
C GLU A 145 -25.07 -9.52 -14.29
N ASP A 146 -26.00 -10.46 -14.13
CA ASP A 146 -26.73 -11.08 -15.26
C ASP A 146 -27.67 -10.09 -15.96
N GLU A 147 -28.43 -9.26 -15.22
CA GLU A 147 -29.20 -8.13 -15.81
C GLU A 147 -28.28 -7.17 -16.59
N LEU A 148 -27.17 -6.76 -15.99
CA LEU A 148 -26.20 -5.85 -16.62
C LEU A 148 -25.55 -6.47 -17.87
N LYS A 149 -25.40 -7.79 -17.91
CA LYS A 149 -24.92 -8.53 -19.08
C LYS A 149 -25.98 -8.57 -20.17
N GLU A 150 -27.23 -8.90 -19.85
CA GLU A 150 -28.34 -8.88 -20.81
C GLU A 150 -28.52 -7.47 -21.43
N TRP A 151 -28.39 -6.41 -20.63
CA TRP A 151 -28.41 -5.04 -21.14
C TRP A 151 -27.20 -4.67 -21.99
N LYS A 152 -26.00 -5.17 -21.69
CA LYS A 152 -24.81 -5.00 -22.56
C LYS A 152 -24.98 -5.69 -23.90
N ASP A 153 -25.51 -6.92 -23.90
CA ASP A 153 -25.71 -7.71 -25.11
C ASP A 153 -26.78 -7.03 -26.01
N LYS A 154 -27.90 -6.56 -25.42
CA LYS A 154 -28.89 -5.71 -26.12
C LYS A 154 -28.29 -4.40 -26.66
N CYS A 155 -27.42 -3.73 -25.91
CA CYS A 155 -26.72 -2.54 -26.41
C CYS A 155 -25.78 -2.85 -27.58
N ALA A 156 -25.08 -3.99 -27.56
CA ALA A 156 -24.23 -4.42 -28.66
C ALA A 156 -25.04 -4.74 -29.93
N GLU A 157 -26.19 -5.41 -29.79
CA GLU A 157 -27.13 -5.66 -30.89
C GLU A 157 -27.67 -4.33 -31.48
N LEU A 158 -28.09 -3.38 -30.64
CA LEU A 158 -28.54 -2.06 -31.10
C LEU A 158 -27.44 -1.26 -31.79
N ILE A 159 -26.18 -1.36 -31.34
CA ILE A 159 -25.03 -0.72 -32.01
C ILE A 159 -24.77 -1.36 -33.38
N ALA A 160 -24.77 -2.70 -33.48
CA ALA A 160 -24.58 -3.40 -34.75
C ALA A 160 -25.71 -3.07 -35.75
N ASN A 161 -26.96 -3.02 -35.29
CA ASN A 161 -28.10 -2.61 -36.10
C ASN A 161 -27.99 -1.15 -36.56
N ALA A 162 -27.54 -0.23 -35.71
CA ALA A 162 -27.31 1.17 -36.07
C ALA A 162 -26.19 1.32 -37.12
N GLN A 163 -25.07 0.60 -36.96
CA GLN A 163 -23.97 0.57 -37.93
C GLN A 163 -24.43 0.04 -39.29
N HIS A 164 -25.22 -1.04 -39.31
CA HIS A 164 -25.76 -1.57 -40.57
C HIS A 164 -26.76 -0.62 -41.25
N GLN A 165 -27.57 0.12 -40.49
CA GLN A 165 -28.40 1.19 -41.05
C GLN A 165 -27.56 2.35 -41.61
N GLU A 166 -26.43 2.68 -40.99
CA GLU A 166 -25.49 3.70 -41.49
C GLU A 166 -24.79 3.27 -42.79
N GLU A 167 -24.38 2.00 -42.91
CA GLU A 167 -23.88 1.41 -44.16
C GLU A 167 -24.91 1.49 -45.31
N LEU A 168 -26.17 1.11 -45.03
CA LEU A 168 -27.27 1.17 -45.99
C LEU A 168 -27.57 2.62 -46.41
N LEU A 169 -27.49 3.57 -45.48
CA LEU A 169 -27.71 4.99 -45.76
C LEU A 169 -26.57 5.57 -46.62
N GLN A 170 -25.31 5.24 -46.34
CA GLN A 170 -24.17 5.62 -47.18
C GLN A 170 -24.25 5.02 -48.59
N ALA A 171 -24.74 3.79 -48.74
CA ALA A 171 -24.98 3.18 -50.04
C ALA A 171 -26.09 3.91 -50.82
N ALA A 172 -27.19 4.29 -50.15
CA ALA A 172 -28.27 5.07 -50.74
C ALA A 172 -27.83 6.50 -51.13
N GLU A 173 -26.95 7.14 -50.35
CA GLU A 173 -26.35 8.44 -50.70
C GLU A 173 -25.46 8.35 -51.95
N GLN A 174 -24.67 7.27 -52.09
CA GLN A 174 -23.86 7.02 -53.29
C GLN A 174 -24.73 6.76 -54.53
N GLU A 175 -25.82 6.00 -54.40
CA GLU A 175 -26.79 5.81 -55.48
C GLU A 175 -27.48 7.13 -55.86
N GLN A 176 -27.91 7.92 -54.87
CA GLN A 176 -28.51 9.24 -55.07
C GLN A 176 -27.54 10.22 -55.76
N GLN A 177 -26.25 10.16 -55.46
CA GLN A 177 -25.23 10.98 -56.14
C GLN A 177 -25.06 10.53 -57.60
N SER A 178 -24.91 9.22 -57.85
CA SER A 178 -24.86 8.65 -59.21
C SER A 178 -26.07 9.04 -60.05
N LEU A 179 -27.27 9.00 -59.48
CA LEU A 179 -28.51 9.41 -60.16
C LEU A 179 -28.57 10.93 -60.42
N GLN A 180 -28.00 11.77 -59.55
CA GLN A 180 -27.87 13.21 -59.80
C GLN A 180 -26.87 13.51 -60.93
N ASP A 181 -25.75 12.80 -60.99
CA ASP A 181 -24.74 12.97 -62.05
C ASP A 181 -25.28 12.49 -63.41
N GLN A 182 -26.02 11.38 -63.43
CA GLN A 182 -26.78 10.92 -64.61
C GLN A 182 -27.85 11.93 -65.04
N LEU A 183 -28.60 12.52 -64.09
CA LEU A 183 -29.58 13.56 -64.40
C LEU A 183 -28.91 14.82 -64.99
N ALA A 184 -27.73 15.20 -64.50
CA ALA A 184 -26.97 16.34 -65.02
C ALA A 184 -26.52 16.12 -66.47
N GLU A 185 -26.01 14.93 -66.80
CA GLU A 185 -25.58 14.58 -68.17
C GLU A 185 -26.79 14.40 -69.12
N LEU A 186 -27.93 13.90 -68.62
CA LEU A 186 -29.20 13.88 -69.37
C LEU A 186 -29.75 15.29 -69.62
N LEU A 187 -29.63 16.23 -68.67
CA LEU A 187 -30.00 17.63 -68.87
C LEU A 187 -29.08 18.34 -69.87
N LYS A 188 -27.78 18.03 -69.84
CA LYS A 188 -26.78 18.54 -70.80
C LYS A 188 -27.04 18.03 -72.21
N SER A 189 -27.15 16.72 -72.40
CA SER A 189 -27.46 16.12 -73.70
C SER A 189 -28.87 16.50 -74.21
N SER A 190 -29.84 16.75 -73.32
CA SER A 190 -31.15 17.32 -73.69
C SER A 190 -31.02 18.77 -74.20
N ALA A 191 -30.18 19.59 -73.58
CA ALA A 191 -29.89 20.95 -74.07
C ALA A 191 -29.15 20.95 -75.42
N GLU A 192 -28.17 20.07 -75.60
CA GLU A 192 -27.45 19.87 -76.87
C GLU A 192 -28.40 19.41 -77.99
N ASN A 193 -29.25 18.42 -77.72
CA ASN A 193 -30.29 17.97 -78.64
C ASN A 193 -31.33 19.05 -78.94
N LYS A 194 -31.66 19.91 -77.97
CA LYS A 194 -32.57 21.05 -78.19
C LYS A 194 -31.96 22.08 -79.13
N VAL A 195 -30.68 22.45 -78.96
CA VAL A 195 -29.98 23.36 -79.88
C VAL A 195 -29.87 22.76 -81.29
N SER A 196 -29.63 21.45 -81.40
CA SER A 196 -29.65 20.72 -82.67
C SER A 196 -31.05 20.71 -83.32
N SER A 197 -32.11 20.50 -82.54
CA SER A 197 -33.51 20.58 -82.97
C SER A 197 -33.88 21.99 -83.47
N GLU A 198 -33.54 23.04 -82.71
CA GLU A 198 -33.78 24.43 -83.13
C GLU A 198 -32.98 24.79 -84.40
N SER A 199 -31.74 24.32 -84.52
CA SER A 199 -30.93 24.48 -85.73
C SER A 199 -31.50 23.73 -86.94
N THR A 200 -32.05 22.53 -86.75
CA THR A 200 -32.66 21.76 -87.86
C THR A 200 -34.02 22.31 -88.24
N ALA A 201 -34.83 22.78 -87.29
CA ALA A 201 -36.09 23.49 -87.54
C ALA A 201 -35.87 24.77 -88.37
N ALA A 202 -34.91 25.63 -87.99
CA ALA A 202 -34.56 26.83 -88.76
C ALA A 202 -34.00 26.51 -90.16
N ARG A 203 -33.38 25.33 -90.35
CA ARG A 203 -32.93 24.83 -91.65
C ARG A 203 -34.10 24.30 -92.50
N LEU A 204 -35.07 23.65 -91.87
CA LEU A 204 -36.29 23.13 -92.49
C LEU A 204 -37.22 24.28 -92.92
N GLU A 205 -37.41 25.30 -92.07
CA GLU A 205 -38.13 26.53 -92.40
C GLU A 205 -37.50 27.25 -93.61
N ARG A 206 -36.17 27.38 -93.63
CA ARG A 206 -35.43 27.95 -94.77
C ARG A 206 -35.60 27.12 -96.06
N LEU A 207 -35.62 25.80 -95.95
CA LEU A 207 -35.91 24.90 -97.07
C LEU A 207 -37.38 24.97 -97.52
N SER A 208 -38.33 25.19 -96.61
CA SER A 208 -39.74 25.40 -96.96
C SER A 208 -39.95 26.72 -97.72
N LEU A 209 -39.31 27.81 -97.26
CA LEU A 209 -39.31 29.08 -97.97
C LEU A 209 -38.66 28.98 -99.36
N GLN A 210 -37.62 28.14 -99.52
CA GLN A 210 -37.09 27.82 -100.85
C GLN A 210 -38.06 26.98 -101.68
N LEU A 211 -38.70 25.97 -101.09
CA LEU A 211 -39.70 25.13 -101.78
C LEU A 211 -40.90 25.93 -102.27
N ASP A 212 -41.41 26.87 -101.46
CA ASP A 212 -42.52 27.75 -101.84
C ASP A 212 -42.06 28.85 -102.84
N GLY A 213 -40.78 29.24 -102.80
CA GLY A 213 -40.12 30.03 -103.84
C GLY A 213 -39.98 29.29 -105.18
N GLU A 214 -39.73 27.99 -105.19
CA GLU A 214 -39.73 27.17 -106.42
C GLU A 214 -41.15 26.82 -106.88
N ARG A 215 -42.11 26.65 -105.95
CA ARG A 215 -43.54 26.49 -106.29
C ARG A 215 -44.15 27.72 -106.94
N THR A 216 -43.87 28.92 -106.44
CA THR A 216 -44.34 30.17 -107.06
C THR A 216 -43.79 30.31 -108.47
N LYS A 217 -42.48 30.12 -108.67
CA LYS A 217 -41.87 29.99 -110.00
C LYS A 217 -42.54 28.92 -110.86
N ASN A 218 -42.86 27.75 -110.32
CA ASN A 218 -43.56 26.70 -111.06
C ASN A 218 -44.97 27.16 -111.48
N THR A 219 -45.73 27.85 -110.61
CA THR A 219 -47.03 28.42 -111.00
C THR A 219 -46.93 29.55 -112.02
N ASP A 220 -45.84 30.32 -112.02
CA ASP A 220 -45.58 31.35 -113.03
C ASP A 220 -45.09 30.73 -114.36
N LEU A 221 -44.33 29.64 -114.31
CA LEU A 221 -44.01 28.81 -115.47
C LEU A 221 -45.25 28.09 -116.02
N GLU A 222 -46.19 27.67 -115.16
CA GLU A 222 -47.48 27.11 -115.57
C GLU A 222 -48.37 28.19 -116.21
N ARG A 223 -48.42 29.42 -115.68
CA ARG A 223 -49.06 30.57 -116.35
C ARG A 223 -48.43 30.83 -117.71
N ALA A 224 -47.10 30.89 -117.78
CA ALA A 224 -46.38 31.08 -119.04
C ALA A 224 -46.58 29.91 -120.01
N ASN A 225 -46.75 28.68 -119.52
CA ASN A 225 -47.05 27.50 -120.33
C ASN A 225 -48.51 27.50 -120.82
N ASP A 226 -49.48 27.96 -120.02
CA ASP A 226 -50.86 28.17 -120.46
C ASP A 226 -51.01 29.38 -121.42
N GLU A 227 -50.18 30.41 -121.26
CA GLU A 227 -50.09 31.53 -122.20
C GLU A 227 -49.42 31.09 -123.51
N LEU A 228 -48.33 30.32 -123.44
CA LEU A 228 -47.75 29.63 -124.58
C LEU A 228 -48.75 28.66 -125.22
N ARG A 229 -49.58 27.93 -124.46
CA ARG A 229 -50.65 27.08 -125.00
C ARG A 229 -51.71 27.89 -125.72
N ARG A 230 -52.10 29.08 -125.24
CA ARG A 230 -52.97 29.99 -125.99
C ARG A 230 -52.32 30.42 -127.30
N THR A 231 -51.04 30.80 -127.30
CA THR A 231 -50.33 31.11 -128.56
C THR A 231 -50.18 29.87 -129.47
N ASN A 232 -50.04 28.68 -128.91
CA ASN A 232 -49.94 27.41 -129.63
C ASN A 232 -51.31 26.98 -130.18
N ASP A 233 -52.43 27.28 -129.51
CA ASP A 233 -53.77 27.08 -130.03
C ASP A 233 -54.15 28.11 -131.10
N ASP A 234 -53.58 29.31 -131.05
CA ASP A 234 -53.70 30.31 -132.12
C ASP A 234 -52.80 29.96 -133.32
N LEU A 235 -51.59 29.44 -133.07
CA LEU A 235 -50.73 28.83 -134.09
C LEU A 235 -51.35 27.54 -134.67
N LYS A 236 -52.10 26.73 -133.90
CA LYS A 236 -52.87 25.59 -134.44
C LYS A 236 -53.92 26.05 -135.43
N ARG A 237 -54.64 27.15 -135.15
CA ARG A 237 -55.58 27.77 -136.12
C ARG A 237 -54.88 28.25 -137.40
N GLN A 238 -53.58 28.53 -137.33
CA GLN A 238 -52.76 28.81 -138.52
C GLN A 238 -52.26 27.50 -139.18
N ILE A 239 -51.94 26.46 -138.41
CA ILE A 239 -51.48 25.14 -138.89
C ILE A 239 -52.63 24.35 -139.56
N ASP A 240 -53.87 24.43 -139.07
CA ASP A 240 -55.08 23.90 -139.73
C ASP A 240 -55.27 24.49 -141.14
N LYS A 241 -54.69 25.67 -141.40
CA LYS A 241 -54.69 26.35 -142.70
C LYS A 241 -53.47 26.00 -143.57
N TRP A 242 -52.53 25.20 -143.06
CA TRP A 242 -51.29 24.78 -143.71
C TRP A 242 -51.10 23.25 -143.78
N GLN A 243 -51.97 22.44 -143.15
CA GLN A 243 -51.88 20.98 -143.15
C GLN A 243 -52.58 20.25 -144.31
N THR A 244 -52.82 20.96 -145.42
CA THR A 244 -52.88 20.32 -146.74
C THR A 244 -51.52 20.43 -147.43
N LEU A 245 -50.50 19.68 -146.98
CA LEU A 245 -49.36 19.20 -147.77
C LEU A 245 -48.44 18.23 -146.99
N GLU A 246 -47.63 17.49 -147.74
CA GLU A 246 -47.09 16.15 -147.49
C GLU A 246 -46.06 15.89 -146.36
N THR A 247 -46.27 14.73 -145.72
CA THR A 247 -45.33 13.64 -145.36
C THR A 247 -43.79 13.79 -145.39
N LYS A 248 -43.16 13.05 -144.44
CA LYS A 248 -41.80 12.44 -144.42
C LYS A 248 -40.57 13.32 -144.12
N GLY A 249 -39.65 12.73 -143.34
CA GLY A 249 -38.21 12.97 -143.43
C GLY A 249 -37.54 13.46 -142.13
N GLY A 250 -37.04 12.54 -141.29
CA GLY A 250 -36.31 12.92 -140.08
C GLY A 250 -34.83 13.22 -140.32
N ALA A 251 -34.30 14.28 -139.69
CA ALA A 251 -32.89 14.67 -139.78
C ALA A 251 -32.26 15.18 -138.44
N GLU A 252 -32.91 14.96 -137.28
CA GLU A 252 -32.39 15.40 -135.97
C GLU A 252 -31.62 14.33 -135.17
N MET A 253 -31.49 13.10 -135.68
CA MET A 253 -30.92 11.98 -134.92
C MET A 253 -29.40 12.10 -134.65
N GLU A 254 -28.67 12.94 -135.40
CA GLU A 254 -27.22 13.10 -135.25
C GLU A 254 -26.83 14.07 -134.11
N SER A 255 -27.68 15.07 -133.80
CA SER A 255 -27.43 16.05 -132.73
C SER A 255 -27.40 15.38 -131.34
N LEU A 256 -28.36 14.49 -131.09
CA LEU A 256 -28.48 13.74 -129.84
C LEU A 256 -27.34 12.76 -129.61
N ARG A 257 -26.68 12.26 -130.66
CA ARG A 257 -25.52 11.37 -130.55
C ARG A 257 -24.28 12.06 -129.97
N LYS A 258 -24.05 13.35 -130.28
CA LYS A 258 -22.92 14.10 -129.71
C LYS A 258 -23.05 14.30 -128.19
N LYS A 259 -24.23 14.72 -127.71
CA LYS A 259 -24.49 14.89 -126.26
C LYS A 259 -24.41 13.58 -125.47
N LYS A 260 -24.72 12.44 -126.07
CA LYS A 260 -24.62 11.13 -125.42
C LYS A 260 -23.17 10.79 -125.02
N VAL A 261 -22.22 10.95 -125.96
CA VAL A 261 -20.80 10.65 -125.71
C VAL A 261 -20.21 11.58 -124.64
N GLU A 262 -20.59 12.85 -124.66
CA GLU A 262 -20.13 13.86 -123.70
C GLU A 262 -20.59 13.57 -122.25
N LEU A 263 -21.81 13.04 -122.09
CA LEU A 263 -22.31 12.55 -120.79
C LEU A 263 -21.66 11.22 -120.36
N GLU A 264 -21.42 10.29 -121.29
CA GLU A 264 -20.75 9.01 -120.98
C GLU A 264 -19.32 9.22 -120.43
N VAL A 265 -18.58 10.21 -120.96
CA VAL A 265 -17.26 10.60 -120.41
C VAL A 265 -17.35 11.16 -118.99
N GLN A 266 -18.38 11.95 -118.67
CA GLN A 266 -18.58 12.48 -117.31
C GLN A 266 -18.97 11.37 -116.31
N VAL A 267 -19.80 10.41 -116.71
CA VAL A 267 -20.14 9.24 -115.89
C VAL A 267 -18.90 8.40 -115.60
N GLN A 268 -18.06 8.12 -116.61
CA GLN A 268 -16.81 7.38 -116.45
C GLN A 268 -15.84 8.08 -115.45
N ALA A 269 -15.76 9.42 -115.51
CA ALA A 269 -14.93 10.21 -114.60
C ALA A 269 -15.42 10.15 -113.14
N LEU A 270 -16.75 10.19 -112.92
CA LEU A 270 -17.34 10.08 -111.58
C LEU A 270 -17.20 8.66 -111.00
N GLN A 271 -17.35 7.62 -111.81
CA GLN A 271 -17.14 6.23 -111.38
C GLN A 271 -15.69 5.97 -110.92
N ASN A 272 -14.71 6.55 -111.62
CA ASN A 272 -13.30 6.50 -111.19
C ASN A 272 -13.02 7.27 -109.88
N GLN A 273 -13.80 8.30 -109.55
CA GLN A 273 -13.71 8.99 -108.24
C GLN A 273 -14.40 8.20 -107.11
N LEU A 274 -15.50 7.51 -107.41
CA LEU A 274 -16.18 6.62 -106.47
C LEU A 274 -15.29 5.44 -106.08
N SER A 275 -14.78 4.69 -107.06
CA SER A 275 -13.87 3.56 -106.83
C SER A 275 -12.64 3.94 -106.00
N LYS A 276 -12.09 5.15 -106.21
CA LYS A 276 -10.94 5.63 -105.45
C LYS A 276 -11.27 5.99 -103.99
N ARG A 277 -12.49 6.46 -103.71
CA ARG A 277 -12.98 6.60 -102.33
C ARG A 277 -13.22 5.25 -101.67
N GLU A 278 -13.85 4.31 -102.38
CA GLU A 278 -14.12 2.96 -101.89
C GLU A 278 -12.82 2.23 -101.51
N GLU A 279 -11.71 2.44 -102.23
CA GLU A 279 -10.37 1.97 -101.82
C GLU A 279 -9.86 2.62 -100.52
N ASP A 280 -9.92 3.94 -100.39
CA ASP A 280 -9.36 4.66 -99.24
C ASP A 280 -10.21 4.51 -97.96
N ASP A 281 -11.54 4.38 -98.11
CA ASP A 281 -12.45 3.98 -97.03
C ASP A 281 -12.18 2.53 -96.61
N SER A 282 -11.98 1.60 -97.56
CA SER A 282 -11.59 0.21 -97.26
C SER A 282 -10.25 0.12 -96.52
N ARG A 283 -9.23 0.89 -96.94
CA ARG A 283 -7.92 1.01 -96.26
C ARG A 283 -8.04 1.60 -94.86
N THR A 284 -9.06 2.40 -94.59
CA THR A 284 -9.32 3.00 -93.28
C THR A 284 -10.04 2.01 -92.37
N ILE A 285 -11.07 1.35 -92.88
CA ILE A 285 -11.79 0.26 -92.20
C ILE A 285 -10.83 -0.87 -91.80
N GLU A 286 -9.89 -1.27 -92.67
CA GLU A 286 -8.95 -2.37 -92.35
C GLU A 286 -7.94 -1.98 -91.25
N ARG A 287 -7.54 -0.71 -91.17
CA ARG A 287 -6.72 -0.19 -90.07
C ARG A 287 -7.48 -0.20 -88.74
N GLU A 288 -8.75 0.19 -88.73
CA GLU A 288 -9.57 0.11 -87.52
C GLU A 288 -9.85 -1.34 -87.10
N LYS A 289 -10.14 -2.25 -88.03
CA LYS A 289 -10.22 -3.70 -87.75
C LYS A 289 -8.95 -4.23 -87.09
N GLN A 290 -7.77 -3.84 -87.58
CA GLN A 290 -6.51 -4.29 -86.99
C GLN A 290 -6.28 -3.71 -85.58
N LYS A 291 -6.69 -2.46 -85.29
CA LYS A 291 -6.70 -1.93 -83.91
C LYS A 291 -7.65 -2.72 -83.01
N VAL A 292 -8.89 -2.97 -83.46
CA VAL A 292 -9.89 -3.75 -82.71
C VAL A 292 -9.38 -5.17 -82.46
N LYS A 293 -8.69 -5.79 -83.43
CA LYS A 293 -8.06 -7.11 -83.28
C LYS A 293 -6.98 -7.09 -82.19
N ASN A 294 -6.09 -6.10 -82.20
CA ASN A 294 -5.04 -5.95 -81.18
C ASN A 294 -5.61 -5.63 -79.78
N ILE A 295 -6.69 -4.83 -79.70
CA ILE A 295 -7.39 -4.57 -78.43
C ILE A 295 -8.03 -5.86 -77.92
N LYS A 296 -8.62 -6.66 -78.82
CA LYS A 296 -9.23 -7.93 -78.44
C LYS A 296 -8.20 -8.93 -77.94
N THR A 297 -7.06 -9.13 -78.63
CA THR A 297 -6.01 -10.06 -78.14
C THR A 297 -5.50 -9.64 -76.76
N ASN A 298 -5.28 -8.35 -76.52
CA ASN A 298 -4.91 -7.87 -75.18
C ASN A 298 -6.01 -8.16 -74.14
N MET A 299 -7.30 -7.98 -74.50
CA MET A 299 -8.42 -8.23 -73.59
C MET A 299 -8.57 -9.73 -73.27
N ASP A 300 -8.34 -10.59 -74.25
CA ASP A 300 -8.33 -12.04 -74.11
C ASP A 300 -7.14 -12.47 -73.19
N GLU A 301 -5.94 -11.91 -73.37
CA GLU A 301 -4.78 -12.09 -72.46
C GLU A 301 -5.08 -11.66 -71.01
N TRP A 302 -5.77 -10.52 -70.81
CA TRP A 302 -6.17 -10.07 -69.48
C TRP A 302 -7.23 -10.97 -68.83
N GLN A 303 -8.14 -11.57 -69.62
CA GLN A 303 -9.11 -12.54 -69.12
C GLN A 303 -8.47 -13.88 -68.76
N GLU A 304 -7.46 -14.32 -69.49
CA GLU A 304 -6.71 -15.54 -69.16
C GLU A 304 -5.91 -15.35 -67.86
N ARG A 305 -5.17 -14.23 -67.75
CA ARG A 305 -4.43 -13.85 -66.55
C ARG A 305 -5.31 -13.65 -65.30
N ALA A 306 -6.58 -13.28 -65.49
CA ALA A 306 -7.56 -13.21 -64.39
C ALA A 306 -7.98 -14.60 -63.90
N LYS A 307 -8.17 -15.57 -64.80
CA LYS A 307 -8.47 -16.97 -64.45
C LYS A 307 -7.29 -17.64 -63.73
N ASP A 308 -6.05 -17.35 -64.14
CA ASP A 308 -4.86 -17.85 -63.47
C ASP A 308 -4.79 -17.40 -62.00
N MET A 309 -5.05 -16.11 -61.73
CA MET A 309 -5.08 -15.60 -60.35
C MET A 309 -6.29 -16.12 -59.55
N GLU A 310 -7.41 -16.42 -60.21
CA GLU A 310 -8.56 -17.07 -59.56
C GLU A 310 -8.27 -18.54 -59.22
N ALA A 311 -7.53 -19.26 -60.08
CA ALA A 311 -7.03 -20.60 -59.80
C ALA A 311 -6.01 -20.60 -58.65
N GLU A 312 -5.01 -19.70 -58.67
CA GLU A 312 -4.02 -19.56 -57.59
C GLU A 312 -4.69 -19.22 -56.24
N ARG A 313 -5.72 -18.36 -56.25
CA ARG A 313 -6.53 -18.08 -55.06
C ARG A 313 -7.22 -19.33 -54.52
N ASN A 314 -7.81 -20.16 -55.38
CA ASN A 314 -8.50 -21.38 -54.98
C ASN A 314 -7.52 -22.45 -54.44
N ASP A 315 -6.31 -22.53 -54.99
CA ASP A 315 -5.23 -23.38 -54.48
C ASP A 315 -4.72 -22.89 -53.11
N LEU A 316 -4.60 -21.58 -52.90
CA LEU A 316 -4.27 -21.01 -51.59
C LEU A 316 -5.40 -21.22 -50.56
N GLU A 317 -6.66 -21.15 -50.96
CA GLU A 317 -7.80 -21.40 -50.08
C GLU A 317 -7.92 -22.87 -49.68
N THR A 318 -7.67 -23.81 -50.59
CA THR A 318 -7.63 -25.25 -50.27
C THR A 318 -6.43 -25.59 -49.37
N GLN A 319 -5.23 -25.04 -49.63
CA GLN A 319 -4.07 -25.16 -48.73
C GLN A 319 -4.37 -24.61 -47.32
N CYS A 320 -5.01 -23.44 -47.23
CA CYS A 320 -5.41 -22.85 -45.95
C CYS A 320 -6.42 -23.73 -45.19
N ASN A 321 -7.36 -24.35 -45.90
CA ASN A 321 -8.33 -25.27 -45.30
C ASN A 321 -7.72 -26.62 -44.89
N ASP A 322 -6.69 -27.12 -45.58
CA ASP A 322 -5.95 -28.32 -45.16
C ASP A 322 -4.99 -28.04 -43.99
N LEU A 323 -4.41 -26.84 -43.89
CA LEU A 323 -3.69 -26.38 -42.71
C LEU A 323 -4.62 -26.30 -41.47
N LYS A 324 -5.86 -25.82 -41.62
CA LYS A 324 -6.88 -25.87 -40.54
C LYS A 324 -7.19 -27.30 -40.09
N LYS A 325 -7.31 -28.26 -41.03
CA LYS A 325 -7.51 -29.70 -40.71
C LYS A 325 -6.29 -30.28 -40.00
N ALA A 326 -5.07 -29.92 -40.41
CA ALA A 326 -3.83 -30.35 -39.78
C ALA A 326 -3.69 -29.80 -38.35
N LEU A 327 -4.06 -28.53 -38.12
CA LEU A 327 -4.10 -27.91 -36.79
C LEU A 327 -5.11 -28.62 -35.88
N ALA A 328 -6.36 -28.79 -36.31
CA ALA A 328 -7.39 -29.49 -35.54
C ALA A 328 -7.01 -30.96 -35.22
N LYS A 329 -6.24 -31.62 -36.10
CA LYS A 329 -5.65 -32.94 -35.81
C LYS A 329 -4.55 -32.84 -34.75
N SER A 330 -3.64 -31.88 -34.87
CA SER A 330 -2.59 -31.62 -33.87
C SER A 330 -3.15 -31.32 -32.48
N ASP A 331 -4.24 -30.54 -32.39
CA ASP A 331 -4.93 -30.25 -31.13
C ASP A 331 -5.57 -31.52 -30.54
N LYS A 332 -6.15 -32.38 -31.37
CA LYS A 332 -6.71 -33.68 -30.95
C LYS A 332 -5.63 -34.65 -30.46
N ASP A 333 -4.47 -34.68 -31.12
CA ASP A 333 -3.33 -35.47 -30.68
C ASP A 333 -2.67 -34.89 -29.41
N ASN A 334 -2.63 -33.55 -29.26
CA ASN A 334 -2.22 -32.88 -28.01
C ASN A 334 -3.18 -33.18 -26.84
N ALA A 335 -4.49 -33.17 -27.08
CA ALA A 335 -5.48 -33.57 -26.07
C ALA A 335 -5.30 -35.04 -25.65
N LYS A 336 -5.00 -35.92 -26.61
CA LYS A 336 -4.72 -37.34 -26.37
C LYS A 336 -3.43 -37.55 -25.58
N LEU A 337 -2.36 -36.80 -25.88
CA LEU A 337 -1.11 -36.80 -25.11
C LEU A 337 -1.31 -36.26 -23.68
N ARG A 338 -2.11 -35.19 -23.50
CA ARG A 338 -2.48 -34.67 -22.17
C ARG A 338 -3.26 -35.71 -21.35
N ALA A 339 -4.19 -36.43 -21.98
CA ALA A 339 -4.92 -37.53 -21.34
C ALA A 339 -3.98 -38.68 -20.94
N GLN A 340 -3.05 -39.08 -21.80
CA GLN A 340 -2.03 -40.10 -21.49
C GLN A 340 -1.08 -39.67 -20.36
N LEU A 341 -0.67 -38.40 -20.33
CA LEU A 341 0.18 -37.86 -19.26
C LEU A 341 -0.55 -37.89 -17.90
N ASN A 342 -1.86 -37.64 -17.89
CA ASN A 342 -2.68 -37.74 -16.68
C ASN A 342 -2.91 -39.21 -16.28
N ALA A 343 -3.14 -40.12 -17.22
CA ALA A 343 -3.26 -41.56 -16.95
C ALA A 343 -1.96 -42.17 -16.38
N LEU A 344 -0.79 -41.70 -16.83
CA LEU A 344 0.50 -42.08 -16.25
C LEU A 344 0.68 -41.52 -14.83
N ARG A 345 0.15 -40.32 -14.55
CA ARG A 345 0.14 -39.73 -13.20
C ARG A 345 -0.80 -40.44 -12.22
N THR A 346 -1.91 -41.04 -12.69
CA THR A 346 -2.76 -41.88 -11.85
C THR A 346 -2.16 -43.28 -11.66
N ALA A 347 -1.66 -43.92 -12.72
CA ALA A 347 -1.00 -45.24 -12.62
C ALA A 347 0.23 -45.21 -11.67
N SER A 348 0.99 -44.11 -11.67
CA SER A 348 2.12 -43.89 -10.74
C SER A 348 1.70 -43.70 -9.27
N LYS A 349 0.39 -43.56 -8.96
CA LYS A 349 -0.15 -43.54 -7.59
C LYS A 349 -0.70 -44.89 -7.11
N GLU A 350 -0.95 -45.84 -8.00
CA GLU A 350 -1.60 -47.12 -7.65
C GLU A 350 -0.61 -48.30 -7.51
N ALA A 351 0.65 -48.10 -7.91
CA ALA A 351 1.70 -49.12 -7.88
C ALA A 351 2.32 -49.37 -6.47
N SER A 352 1.50 -49.42 -5.40
CA SER A 352 1.96 -49.83 -4.06
C SER A 352 0.85 -50.47 -3.19
N LEU A 353 0.69 -51.78 -3.35
CA LEU A 353 -0.08 -52.71 -2.49
C LEU A 353 0.78 -53.97 -2.29
N PRO A 354 0.80 -54.64 -1.11
CA PRO A 354 -0.19 -55.71 -0.81
C PRO A 354 -0.40 -55.95 0.73
N PRO A 355 -1.01 -57.07 1.23
CA PRO A 355 -2.39 -57.52 1.01
C PRO A 355 -3.15 -58.09 2.26
N THR A 356 -4.47 -58.34 2.10
CA THR A 356 -5.37 -59.19 2.95
C THR A 356 -5.83 -58.59 4.31
N ARG A 357 -6.92 -59.03 5.00
CA ARG A 357 -7.74 -60.26 4.89
C ARG A 357 -9.17 -60.14 5.51
N LYS A 358 -10.23 -60.54 4.77
CA LYS A 358 -11.59 -61.02 5.20
C LYS A 358 -12.64 -60.08 5.89
N LYS A 359 -13.93 -60.39 5.60
CA LYS A 359 -15.25 -59.88 6.11
C LYS A 359 -15.65 -60.50 7.49
N PRO A 360 -16.86 -60.30 8.13
CA PRO A 360 -18.10 -59.51 7.79
C PRO A 360 -18.69 -58.74 9.04
N LYS A 361 -19.98 -58.36 9.28
CA LYS A 361 -21.30 -58.22 8.56
C LYS A 361 -22.25 -57.26 9.36
N SER A 362 -23.06 -56.40 8.70
CA SER A 362 -24.41 -55.88 9.12
C SER A 362 -24.64 -55.19 10.48
N PRO A 363 -25.83 -54.60 10.77
CA PRO A 363 -26.95 -54.09 9.90
C PRO A 363 -26.91 -52.53 9.73
N GLU A 364 -27.59 -51.81 8.82
CA GLU A 364 -29.06 -51.65 8.54
C GLU A 364 -29.74 -50.83 9.67
N LEU A 365 -30.43 -49.69 9.49
CA LEU A 365 -31.20 -49.03 8.39
C LEU A 365 -30.67 -47.58 8.12
N LEU A 366 -30.88 -46.85 7.00
CA LEU A 366 -32.02 -46.64 6.06
C LEU A 366 -33.17 -45.77 6.64
N SER A 367 -33.77 -44.78 5.94
CA SER A 367 -33.50 -44.23 4.58
C SER A 367 -34.37 -42.99 4.22
N GLU A 368 -34.21 -42.49 2.97
CA GLU A 368 -35.25 -41.88 2.10
C GLU A 368 -35.80 -40.44 2.38
N GLU A 369 -36.23 -39.64 1.37
CA GLU A 369 -36.17 -39.78 -0.11
C GLU A 369 -36.25 -38.43 -0.88
N VAL A 370 -35.77 -38.43 -2.14
CA VAL A 370 -36.26 -37.72 -3.37
C VAL A 370 -35.24 -37.95 -4.53
N VAL A 371 -35.48 -37.94 -5.85
CA VAL A 371 -36.59 -38.20 -6.82
C VAL A 371 -36.27 -37.35 -8.09
N GLU A 372 -36.29 -37.78 -9.35
CA GLU A 372 -36.48 -39.07 -10.08
C GLU A 372 -35.33 -39.22 -11.14
N VAL A 373 -34.95 -40.35 -11.74
CA VAL A 373 -35.62 -41.27 -12.73
C VAL A 373 -36.01 -40.58 -14.06
N ALA A 374 -35.73 -41.00 -15.32
CA ALA A 374 -34.96 -42.06 -16.01
C ALA A 374 -35.79 -42.99 -16.96
N MET A 375 -35.10 -43.75 -17.83
CA MET A 375 -35.60 -44.78 -18.79
C MET A 375 -36.31 -44.29 -20.09
N GLU A 376 -36.56 -45.16 -21.09
CA GLU A 376 -35.58 -45.91 -21.93
C GLU A 376 -36.21 -46.46 -23.25
N GLN A 377 -35.39 -46.60 -24.30
CA GLN A 377 -35.58 -47.42 -25.52
C GLN A 377 -36.84 -47.22 -26.42
N ALA A 378 -36.87 -47.91 -27.57
CA ALA A 378 -37.76 -47.63 -28.70
C ALA A 378 -38.05 -48.87 -29.58
N GLN A 379 -39.16 -48.88 -30.34
CA GLN A 379 -39.27 -49.67 -31.58
C GLN A 379 -40.45 -49.29 -32.52
N ARG A 380 -40.16 -49.34 -33.85
CA ARG A 380 -41.02 -49.63 -35.02
C ARG A 380 -41.95 -48.58 -35.68
N SER A 381 -41.99 -48.74 -37.02
CA SER A 381 -43.06 -48.42 -38.01
C SER A 381 -43.44 -46.96 -38.36
N SER A 382 -43.09 -46.58 -39.60
CA SER A 382 -43.84 -45.67 -40.50
C SER A 382 -45.09 -46.40 -41.08
N PRO A 383 -45.97 -45.82 -41.96
CA PRO A 383 -45.85 -44.55 -42.73
C PRO A 383 -47.18 -43.72 -42.91
N VAL A 384 -47.16 -42.74 -43.85
CA VAL A 384 -48.31 -42.11 -44.57
C VAL A 384 -49.15 -40.96 -43.90
N VAL A 385 -48.69 -39.70 -44.08
CA VAL A 385 -49.31 -38.58 -44.86
C VAL A 385 -50.83 -38.67 -45.24
N PRO A 386 -51.67 -37.61 -45.28
CA PRO A 386 -51.76 -36.26 -44.64
C PRO A 386 -53.20 -36.06 -44.02
N PRO A 387 -54.00 -34.96 -44.19
CA PRO A 387 -53.79 -33.50 -44.30
C PRO A 387 -54.69 -32.61 -43.37
N SER A 388 -54.40 -31.30 -43.37
CA SER A 388 -55.33 -30.12 -43.35
C SER A 388 -56.64 -30.04 -42.52
N GLY A 389 -56.88 -28.84 -41.95
CA GLY A 389 -58.21 -28.26 -41.64
C GLY A 389 -58.63 -28.41 -40.17
N SER A 390 -58.93 -27.38 -39.38
CA SER A 390 -59.63 -26.08 -39.56
C SER A 390 -61.16 -26.18 -39.66
N GLN A 391 -61.86 -25.11 -39.25
CA GLN A 391 -63.34 -24.97 -39.15
C GLN A 391 -63.99 -25.66 -37.91
N THR A 392 -65.09 -25.19 -37.28
CA THR A 392 -65.77 -23.87 -37.34
C THR A 392 -66.64 -23.61 -36.09
N ARG A 393 -66.68 -22.33 -35.67
CA ARG A 393 -67.91 -21.51 -35.46
C ARG A 393 -69.25 -22.24 -35.26
N ALA A 394 -69.79 -22.23 -34.03
CA ALA A 394 -71.23 -22.37 -33.74
C ALA A 394 -71.62 -21.65 -32.43
N SER A 395 -72.90 -21.38 -32.22
CA SER A 395 -73.42 -20.55 -31.12
C SER A 395 -74.69 -21.14 -30.47
N SER A 396 -74.94 -20.82 -29.19
CA SER A 396 -76.24 -20.89 -28.46
C SER A 396 -76.88 -22.30 -28.29
N SER A 397 -77.61 -22.64 -27.21
CA SER A 397 -77.89 -22.00 -25.91
C SER A 397 -78.64 -23.00 -24.98
N LYS A 398 -78.94 -22.61 -23.71
CA LYS A 398 -80.02 -23.15 -22.83
C LYS A 398 -79.85 -24.61 -22.31
N THR A 399 -80.28 -25.03 -21.10
CA THR A 399 -80.68 -24.41 -19.79
C THR A 399 -80.45 -25.51 -18.70
N VAL A 400 -80.35 -25.29 -17.37
CA VAL A 400 -81.44 -25.21 -16.36
C VAL A 400 -80.84 -25.15 -14.92
N ARG A 401 -81.13 -24.09 -14.14
CA ARG A 401 -81.22 -24.00 -12.63
C ARG A 401 -79.99 -24.37 -11.74
N GLN A 402 -79.87 -23.93 -10.47
CA GLN A 402 -80.78 -23.16 -9.58
C GLN A 402 -80.04 -22.27 -8.54
N ASN A 403 -80.66 -21.13 -8.16
CA ASN A 403 -80.52 -20.36 -6.89
C ASN A 403 -79.15 -19.73 -6.49
N GLU A 404 -79.07 -18.53 -5.85
CA GLU A 404 -80.09 -17.50 -5.59
C GLU A 404 -79.49 -16.06 -5.40
N ARG A 405 -80.29 -15.13 -4.82
CA ARG A 405 -80.13 -13.66 -4.68
C ARG A 405 -79.04 -13.28 -3.64
N SER A 406 -78.56 -12.03 -3.45
CA SER A 406 -79.25 -10.71 -3.43
C SER A 406 -78.31 -9.49 -3.67
N ARG A 407 -78.80 -8.25 -3.45
CA ARG A 407 -78.24 -6.96 -3.94
C ARG A 407 -78.25 -5.85 -2.86
N ALA A 408 -77.09 -5.22 -2.64
CA ALA A 408 -76.81 -3.86 -2.11
C ALA A 408 -77.41 -3.36 -0.76
N GLN A 409 -76.58 -2.69 0.08
CA GLN A 409 -76.84 -1.36 0.72
C GLN A 409 -75.68 -0.88 1.64
N SER A 410 -75.77 0.36 2.16
CA SER A 410 -74.81 1.09 3.04
C SER A 410 -75.61 2.05 3.98
N PRO A 411 -75.01 2.89 4.89
CA PRO A 411 -73.62 2.93 5.39
C PRO A 411 -73.32 2.76 6.92
N PRO A 412 -73.77 3.60 7.91
CA PRO A 412 -73.02 4.81 8.36
C PRO A 412 -72.67 4.95 9.88
N ARG A 413 -71.64 5.79 10.18
CA ARG A 413 -71.22 6.38 11.50
C ARG A 413 -70.67 5.42 12.58
N GLY A 414 -69.87 5.85 13.57
CA GLY A 414 -69.13 7.12 13.76
C GLY A 414 -68.93 7.55 15.24
N GLU A 415 -67.70 7.98 15.59
CA GLU A 415 -67.29 8.75 16.82
C GLU A 415 -67.41 8.07 18.22
N PRO A 416 -66.76 8.59 19.30
CA PRO A 416 -66.09 9.89 19.46
C PRO A 416 -64.61 9.90 19.96
N ILE A 417 -64.10 11.13 20.09
CA ILE A 417 -62.84 11.64 20.72
C ILE A 417 -63.01 11.73 22.28
N PRO A 418 -62.13 12.34 23.13
CA PRO A 418 -60.91 13.16 22.94
C PRO A 418 -59.62 12.30 22.86
N GLU A 419 -58.37 12.77 22.97
CA GLU A 419 -57.76 14.07 23.35
C GLU A 419 -56.90 14.62 22.18
N ASP A 420 -56.62 15.94 22.12
CA ASP A 420 -56.53 16.68 20.84
C ASP A 420 -55.17 17.38 20.51
N ASP A 421 -54.77 18.62 20.85
CA ASP A 421 -55.38 19.71 21.66
C ASP A 421 -55.21 21.12 20.99
N GLU A 422 -53.98 21.68 20.94
CA GLU A 422 -53.65 23.09 20.55
C GLU A 422 -52.29 23.19 19.83
N ILE A 423 -51.86 24.25 19.10
CA ILE A 423 -52.43 25.31 18.21
C ILE A 423 -51.19 25.89 17.42
N GLU A 424 -51.11 26.82 16.45
CA GLU A 424 -51.74 28.10 16.02
C GLU A 424 -51.59 28.25 14.47
N GLU A 425 -52.07 29.32 13.82
CA GLU A 425 -53.41 29.37 13.22
C GLU A 425 -53.42 30.23 11.90
N ILE A 426 -54.60 30.33 11.24
CA ILE A 426 -54.97 31.29 10.15
C ILE A 426 -54.55 30.95 8.69
N SER A 427 -55.36 31.42 7.71
CA SER A 427 -55.68 30.77 6.43
C SER A 427 -55.63 31.66 5.14
N PRO A 428 -55.62 31.09 3.91
CA PRO A 428 -55.57 31.79 2.60
C PRO A 428 -56.97 32.05 1.97
N PRO A 429 -57.10 32.73 0.79
CA PRO A 429 -57.43 31.96 -0.45
C PRO A 429 -57.16 32.59 -1.86
N THR A 430 -57.10 31.71 -2.89
CA THR A 430 -57.61 31.86 -4.30
C THR A 430 -56.95 32.76 -5.37
N LYS A 431 -57.36 32.54 -6.64
CA LYS A 431 -56.86 33.11 -7.91
C LYS A 431 -57.91 34.01 -8.60
N THR A 432 -57.48 34.99 -9.40
CA THR A 432 -58.31 35.63 -10.45
C THR A 432 -57.49 36.05 -11.68
N LYS A 433 -58.17 36.29 -12.82
CA LYS A 433 -57.58 36.86 -14.05
C LYS A 433 -57.82 38.36 -14.11
N GLY A 434 -56.86 39.13 -14.64
CA GLY A 434 -57.00 40.57 -14.94
C GLY A 434 -56.38 40.93 -16.30
N ARG A 435 -56.95 41.92 -16.99
CA ARG A 435 -56.55 42.36 -18.34
C ARG A 435 -56.83 43.86 -18.48
N GLY A 436 -55.80 44.69 -18.58
CA GLY A 436 -55.95 46.15 -18.63
C GLY A 436 -54.87 46.86 -19.44
N LYS A 437 -55.31 47.83 -20.25
CA LYS A 437 -54.53 48.93 -20.84
C LYS A 437 -54.90 50.21 -20.02
N GLU A 438 -54.42 51.43 -20.23
CA GLU A 438 -53.69 52.01 -21.36
C GLU A 438 -52.95 53.33 -20.97
N LYS A 439 -51.87 53.64 -21.70
CA LYS A 439 -51.27 54.98 -22.00
C LYS A 439 -51.07 56.05 -20.91
N ALA A 440 -49.79 56.40 -20.76
CA ALA A 440 -49.25 57.72 -21.11
C ALA A 440 -47.89 57.51 -21.84
N VAL A 441 -47.40 58.32 -22.77
CA VAL A 441 -48.01 59.29 -23.72
C VAL A 441 -47.00 59.57 -24.87
N GLU A 442 -47.40 60.23 -25.98
CA GLU A 442 -46.52 60.67 -27.08
C GLU A 442 -45.70 59.53 -27.77
N SER A 443 -44.75 59.71 -28.71
CA SER A 443 -44.13 60.88 -29.41
C SER A 443 -43.81 60.53 -30.88
N ASP A 444 -43.52 61.54 -31.72
CA ASP A 444 -43.34 61.42 -33.18
C ASP A 444 -41.89 61.24 -33.67
N ALA A 445 -41.65 60.26 -34.56
CA ALA A 445 -40.78 60.36 -35.76
C ALA A 445 -40.97 59.13 -36.69
N GLU A 446 -40.98 59.38 -38.00
CA GLU A 446 -41.55 58.55 -39.09
C GLU A 446 -40.96 57.16 -39.44
N ALA A 447 -41.74 56.45 -40.30
CA ALA A 447 -41.32 55.53 -41.37
C ALA A 447 -41.01 54.02 -41.10
N LYS A 448 -41.66 53.20 -41.95
CA LYS A 448 -41.56 51.74 -42.22
C LYS A 448 -41.88 51.56 -43.74
N PRO A 449 -41.85 50.36 -44.40
CA PRO A 449 -41.45 49.01 -43.96
C PRO A 449 -40.53 48.19 -44.94
N LYS A 450 -40.01 47.04 -44.43
CA LYS A 450 -39.84 45.70 -45.04
C LYS A 450 -39.85 45.50 -46.59
N GLN A 451 -38.92 44.68 -47.14
CA GLN A 451 -39.23 43.35 -47.77
C GLN A 451 -38.03 42.51 -48.31
N ALA A 452 -38.22 41.17 -48.25
CA ALA A 452 -37.94 40.11 -49.25
C ALA A 452 -36.52 39.66 -49.79
N THR A 453 -36.29 38.33 -49.67
CA THR A 453 -35.78 37.34 -50.67
C THR A 453 -34.37 37.36 -51.33
N ARG A 454 -33.50 36.44 -50.87
CA ARG A 454 -32.97 35.22 -51.58
C ARG A 454 -32.82 35.23 -53.13
N ARG A 455 -31.57 35.22 -53.67
CA ARG A 455 -31.05 34.22 -54.69
C ARG A 455 -29.57 34.43 -55.14
N LYS A 456 -29.07 33.50 -55.98
CA LYS A 456 -27.69 33.35 -56.51
C LYS A 456 -27.29 34.47 -57.52
N PRO A 457 -25.97 34.73 -57.73
CA PRO A 457 -25.46 35.50 -58.87
C PRO A 457 -25.28 34.65 -60.15
N ASN A 458 -25.10 35.33 -61.30
CA ASN A 458 -24.53 34.74 -62.52
C ASN A 458 -23.77 35.81 -63.35
N SER A 459 -22.95 35.37 -64.31
CA SER A 459 -22.03 36.11 -65.20
C SER A 459 -22.44 37.50 -65.73
N ARG A 460 -21.46 38.42 -65.92
CA ARG A 460 -20.87 38.80 -67.25
C ARG A 460 -19.65 39.71 -67.10
N ALA A 461 -18.80 39.81 -68.13
CA ALA A 461 -17.51 40.52 -68.12
C ALA A 461 -17.51 41.89 -68.84
N LYS A 462 -16.46 42.70 -68.62
CA LYS A 462 -16.01 43.78 -69.53
C LYS A 462 -14.49 44.03 -69.42
N THR A 463 -13.85 44.14 -70.58
CA THR A 463 -12.50 44.66 -70.87
C THR A 463 -12.50 46.21 -70.97
N ALA A 464 -11.42 46.97 -71.11
CA ALA A 464 -9.95 46.75 -71.08
C ALA A 464 -9.24 48.12 -70.92
N THR A 465 -7.93 48.11 -70.62
CA THR A 465 -6.99 49.13 -71.13
C THR A 465 -5.65 48.46 -71.45
N GLN A 466 -4.97 48.89 -72.52
CA GLN A 466 -3.60 48.50 -72.88
C GLN A 466 -2.68 49.72 -72.78
N GLN A 467 -1.38 49.51 -72.51
CA GLN A 467 -0.33 50.05 -73.39
C GLN A 467 1.02 49.35 -73.16
N SER A 468 1.90 49.48 -74.15
CA SER A 468 3.23 48.86 -74.27
C SER A 468 4.11 49.78 -75.10
N ASP A 469 5.43 49.78 -74.87
CA ASP A 469 6.49 50.16 -75.82
C ASP A 469 7.84 49.55 -75.33
N ALA A 470 8.94 49.64 -76.10
CA ALA A 470 10.08 48.67 -76.04
C ALA A 470 11.51 49.26 -76.22
N GLU A 471 12.52 48.36 -76.34
CA GLU A 471 13.92 48.57 -76.84
C GLU A 471 14.95 49.23 -75.85
N ILE A 472 16.30 49.04 -75.86
CA ILE A 472 17.27 48.17 -76.61
C ILE A 472 18.63 47.97 -75.81
N GLU A 473 19.52 47.06 -76.25
CA GLU A 473 20.79 46.51 -75.62
C GLU A 473 22.01 47.50 -75.49
N ILE A 474 23.29 47.22 -75.10
CA ILE A 474 24.25 46.05 -75.04
C ILE A 474 25.50 46.44 -74.15
N GLU A 475 26.57 45.70 -73.72
CA GLU A 475 27.05 44.29 -73.75
C GLU A 475 27.49 43.76 -72.33
N GLU A 476 28.74 43.49 -71.84
CA GLU A 476 30.18 43.51 -72.27
C GLU A 476 31.04 42.57 -71.32
N ILE A 477 32.38 42.42 -71.47
CA ILE A 477 33.24 41.38 -70.79
C ILE A 477 34.63 41.93 -70.28
N PRO A 478 35.59 41.18 -69.63
CA PRO A 478 36.27 39.94 -70.10
C PRO A 478 36.45 38.80 -69.05
N SER A 479 36.45 37.52 -69.48
CA SER A 479 36.61 36.37 -68.55
C SER A 479 37.24 35.09 -69.14
N PRO A 480 38.49 34.73 -68.76
CA PRO A 480 39.14 33.41 -68.94
C PRO A 480 39.16 32.61 -67.60
N GLN A 481 39.44 31.31 -67.48
CA GLN A 481 39.65 30.10 -68.32
C GLN A 481 39.71 28.88 -67.33
N ALA A 482 39.77 27.58 -67.64
CA ALA A 482 39.65 26.69 -68.82
C ALA A 482 39.64 25.21 -68.31
N ALA A 483 39.25 24.15 -69.02
CA ALA A 483 38.30 23.98 -70.14
C ALA A 483 38.11 22.46 -70.41
N THR A 484 36.88 21.92 -70.30
CA THR A 484 36.52 20.48 -70.49
C THR A 484 37.26 19.52 -69.50
N LYS A 485 37.16 18.17 -69.44
CA LYS A 485 36.76 17.06 -70.35
C LYS A 485 36.21 15.88 -69.49
N GLY A 486 35.37 14.95 -69.96
CA GLY A 486 34.60 14.86 -71.22
C GLY A 486 34.31 13.42 -71.69
N LYS A 487 33.09 13.18 -72.22
CA LYS A 487 32.55 11.98 -72.93
C LYS A 487 31.96 10.83 -72.08
N GLY A 488 30.85 10.17 -72.48
CA GLY A 488 29.80 10.61 -73.42
C GLY A 488 28.95 9.53 -74.18
N SER A 489 27.62 9.63 -74.05
CA SER A 489 26.55 9.25 -75.04
C SER A 489 26.12 7.77 -75.25
N ARG A 490 24.98 7.56 -75.97
CA ARG A 490 24.14 6.34 -76.07
C ARG A 490 23.55 6.13 -77.48
N ALA A 491 23.65 4.91 -78.04
CA ALA A 491 22.89 4.37 -79.20
C ALA A 491 23.15 2.83 -79.29
N LYS A 492 22.44 1.94 -80.02
CA LYS A 492 21.34 2.05 -81.02
C LYS A 492 20.62 0.68 -81.20
N ARG A 493 19.29 0.69 -81.37
CA ARG A 493 18.39 -0.17 -82.22
C ARG A 493 18.45 -1.72 -82.29
N ASN A 494 17.20 -2.26 -82.35
CA ASN A 494 16.68 -3.42 -83.12
C ASN A 494 16.74 -4.87 -82.56
N ALA A 495 15.55 -5.50 -82.54
CA ALA A 495 15.31 -6.95 -82.69
C ALA A 495 15.02 -7.28 -84.19
N PRO A 496 14.80 -8.56 -84.59
CA PRO A 496 13.43 -9.13 -84.49
C PRO A 496 13.33 -10.68 -84.37
N THR A 497 12.08 -11.17 -84.16
CA THR A 497 11.50 -12.49 -84.58
C THR A 497 12.09 -13.83 -84.08
N ALA A 498 11.34 -14.96 -83.99
CA ALA A 498 9.90 -15.26 -83.80
C ALA A 498 9.68 -16.80 -83.81
N SER A 499 8.49 -17.27 -83.40
CA SER A 499 7.83 -18.56 -83.78
C SER A 499 8.51 -19.89 -83.36
N GLU A 500 7.83 -21.04 -83.16
CA GLU A 500 6.45 -21.41 -82.75
C GLU A 500 6.40 -22.94 -82.50
N GLY A 501 5.24 -23.50 -82.08
CA GLY A 501 5.00 -24.94 -81.87
C GLY A 501 4.93 -25.29 -80.37
N GLU A 502 3.78 -25.53 -79.73
CA GLU A 502 2.69 -26.51 -80.00
C GLU A 502 3.07 -27.98 -79.72
N GLY A 503 2.13 -28.75 -79.14
CA GLY A 503 2.24 -30.20 -78.92
C GLY A 503 1.62 -30.68 -77.61
N GLU A 504 0.51 -31.41 -77.69
CA GLU A 504 -0.36 -31.75 -76.55
C GLU A 504 0.12 -32.89 -75.64
N GLU A 505 -0.60 -33.03 -74.52
CA GLU A 505 -0.59 -34.15 -73.56
C GLU A 505 -0.86 -35.53 -74.23
N PRO A 506 -0.53 -36.69 -73.62
CA PRO A 506 -1.48 -37.23 -72.64
C PRO A 506 -0.95 -38.21 -71.55
N ALA A 507 -1.87 -38.51 -70.62
CA ALA A 507 -2.07 -39.79 -69.94
C ALA A 507 -1.13 -40.24 -68.80
N SER A 508 -1.78 -40.74 -67.76
CA SER A 508 -1.25 -40.97 -66.42
C SER A 508 -0.92 -42.44 -66.09
N GLN A 509 -0.04 -42.64 -65.09
CA GLN A 509 0.00 -43.80 -64.16
C GLN A 509 0.51 -45.19 -64.69
N PRO A 510 0.81 -46.20 -63.82
CA PRO A 510 1.60 -46.14 -62.57
C PRO A 510 2.40 -47.45 -62.18
N LYS A 511 2.95 -47.48 -60.93
CA LYS A 511 3.02 -48.61 -59.96
C LYS A 511 4.06 -49.77 -60.05
N ARG A 512 4.72 -50.00 -58.88
CA ARG A 512 5.13 -51.26 -58.16
C ARG A 512 6.65 -51.50 -58.02
N ARG A 513 7.20 -52.16 -56.98
CA ARG A 513 6.87 -52.56 -55.59
C ARG A 513 7.76 -53.78 -55.27
N LYS A 514 8.64 -53.71 -54.25
CA LYS A 514 9.07 -54.78 -53.30
C LYS A 514 10.20 -54.15 -52.45
N ARG A 515 10.29 -54.18 -51.10
CA ARG A 515 9.75 -54.99 -49.99
C ARG A 515 10.72 -56.07 -49.46
N ASN A 516 11.35 -55.74 -48.31
CA ASN A 516 11.92 -56.62 -47.28
C ASN A 516 13.18 -57.44 -47.71
N GLU A 517 14.02 -58.02 -46.84
CA GLU A 517 13.97 -58.17 -45.36
C GLU A 517 15.37 -58.21 -44.70
N ALA A 518 15.42 -58.50 -43.40
CA ALA A 518 16.45 -58.23 -42.41
C ALA A 518 17.73 -59.11 -42.35
N SER A 519 18.77 -58.52 -41.71
CA SER A 519 19.61 -59.09 -40.62
C SER A 519 20.91 -59.92 -40.89
N VAL A 520 21.72 -59.98 -39.82
CA VAL A 520 22.92 -60.81 -39.54
C VAL A 520 24.30 -60.36 -40.09
N GLU A 521 24.92 -59.45 -39.32
CA GLU A 521 26.25 -59.55 -38.64
C GLU A 521 27.60 -59.79 -39.39
N GLN A 522 28.64 -59.12 -38.86
CA GLN A 522 30.11 -59.27 -39.09
C GLN A 522 30.61 -58.94 -40.51
N SER A 523 31.66 -58.13 -40.76
CA SER A 523 32.82 -57.64 -39.97
C SER A 523 33.23 -56.21 -40.47
N ASN A 524 34.14 -55.39 -39.94
CA ASN A 524 35.36 -55.61 -39.13
C ASN A 524 35.62 -54.48 -38.08
N LEU A 525 36.16 -54.87 -36.92
CA LEU A 525 37.40 -54.36 -36.26
C LEU A 525 37.88 -52.92 -36.59
N LYS A 526 38.11 -51.95 -35.66
CA LYS A 526 38.21 -51.91 -34.16
C LYS A 526 39.29 -52.83 -33.53
N PRO A 527 39.76 -52.63 -32.26
CA PRO A 527 39.24 -51.82 -31.14
C PRO A 527 40.30 -50.85 -30.53
N LYS A 528 40.06 -50.09 -29.44
CA LYS A 528 39.92 -50.44 -27.98
C LYS A 528 39.44 -49.19 -27.19
N ALA A 529 39.15 -49.16 -25.88
CA ALA A 529 39.18 -50.20 -24.82
C ALA A 529 37.91 -50.17 -23.92
N LYS A 530 37.94 -49.54 -22.72
CA LYS A 530 36.86 -49.53 -21.69
C LYS A 530 36.64 -48.15 -21.03
N ALA A 531 35.53 -47.97 -20.30
CA ALA A 531 35.03 -46.68 -19.77
C ALA A 531 34.17 -46.83 -18.48
N LYS A 532 33.67 -45.67 -17.98
CA LYS A 532 32.49 -45.44 -17.10
C LYS A 532 32.61 -45.57 -15.55
N ALA A 533 31.74 -44.77 -14.89
CA ALA A 533 30.76 -45.15 -13.83
C ALA A 533 30.93 -44.69 -12.35
N SER A 534 29.77 -44.27 -11.77
CA SER A 534 29.21 -44.41 -10.39
C SER A 534 30.05 -44.36 -9.09
N LYS A 535 29.49 -43.66 -8.06
CA LYS A 535 29.74 -43.86 -6.60
C LYS A 535 29.32 -45.28 -6.14
N PRO A 536 29.76 -45.87 -4.99
CA PRO A 536 30.47 -45.35 -3.79
C PRO A 536 31.82 -46.12 -3.54
N PRO A 537 32.38 -46.44 -2.32
CA PRO A 537 32.11 -46.09 -0.91
C PRO A 537 33.35 -45.79 0.03
N SER A 538 33.04 -45.56 1.32
CA SER A 538 33.80 -45.80 2.59
C SER A 538 35.35 -45.88 2.70
N ARG A 539 35.89 -45.03 3.60
CA ARG A 539 37.04 -45.16 4.54
C ARG A 539 38.00 -46.37 4.42
N THR A 540 39.32 -46.10 4.33
CA THR A 540 40.32 -46.29 5.43
C THR A 540 41.68 -45.65 5.04
N ALA A 541 42.78 -45.87 5.77
CA ALA A 541 43.88 -44.91 5.95
C ALA A 541 45.29 -45.39 5.48
N SER A 542 46.28 -44.48 5.71
CA SER A 542 47.71 -44.67 6.03
C SER A 542 48.83 -44.80 4.97
N SER A 543 49.94 -44.12 5.31
CA SER A 543 51.38 -44.35 5.04
C SER A 543 52.00 -44.23 3.63
N ASP A 544 52.74 -43.13 3.44
CA ASP A 544 54.19 -43.01 3.12
C ASP A 544 54.90 -43.85 2.04
N GLY A 545 55.84 -43.21 1.33
CA GLY A 545 57.10 -43.87 0.95
C GLY A 545 57.86 -43.40 -0.32
N THR A 546 58.94 -42.62 -0.13
CA THR A 546 60.27 -42.73 -0.82
C THR A 546 60.43 -42.61 -2.37
N ALA A 547 61.62 -42.33 -2.95
CA ALA A 547 62.80 -41.54 -2.51
C ALA A 547 63.85 -41.34 -3.66
N SER A 548 64.70 -40.31 -3.49
CA SER A 548 66.20 -40.26 -3.66
C SER A 548 66.97 -40.78 -4.88
N LYS A 549 68.10 -40.10 -5.18
CA LYS A 549 69.53 -40.56 -5.23
C LYS A 549 70.41 -39.39 -5.79
N GLU A 550 71.70 -39.13 -5.49
CA GLU A 550 72.76 -39.61 -4.55
C GLU A 550 73.97 -38.60 -4.61
N THR A 551 75.14 -38.66 -3.95
CA THR A 551 75.66 -38.80 -2.53
C THR A 551 77.21 -38.73 -2.60
N ASP A 552 78.05 -38.23 -1.68
CA ASP A 552 77.93 -37.26 -0.57
C ASP A 552 79.23 -36.38 -0.56
N GLU A 553 80.26 -36.37 0.33
CA GLU A 553 80.54 -36.88 1.70
C GLU A 553 81.81 -36.13 2.26
N SER A 554 82.03 -36.19 3.58
CA SER A 554 83.24 -35.88 4.38
C SER A 554 83.54 -34.38 4.66
N ALA A 555 83.89 -33.94 5.89
CA ALA A 555 83.75 -34.56 7.22
C ALA A 555 83.85 -33.52 8.38
N SER A 556 83.38 -33.91 9.59
CA SER A 556 83.74 -33.43 10.96
C SER A 556 83.03 -32.21 11.64
N ASN A 557 82.25 -32.56 12.69
CA ASN A 557 82.27 -32.08 14.10
C ASN A 557 81.81 -30.67 14.61
N LEU A 558 80.63 -30.70 15.28
CA LEU A 558 80.33 -30.27 16.67
C LEU A 558 80.21 -28.78 17.16
N ALA A 559 78.99 -28.47 17.65
CA ALA A 559 78.66 -28.09 19.06
C ALA A 559 78.48 -26.61 19.57
N THR A 560 77.29 -26.39 20.18
CA THR A 560 76.97 -25.60 21.41
C THR A 560 76.88 -24.05 21.47
N LYS A 561 75.98 -23.59 22.36
CA LYS A 561 75.73 -22.20 22.87
C LYS A 561 76.85 -21.79 23.88
N PRO A 562 77.14 -20.49 24.26
CA PRO A 562 76.16 -19.50 24.76
C PRO A 562 76.50 -17.97 24.71
N LYS A 563 75.70 -17.17 25.45
CA LYS A 563 75.69 -15.72 25.78
C LYS A 563 77.05 -14.98 25.96
N LYS A 564 77.12 -13.67 25.60
CA LYS A 564 77.64 -12.49 26.40
C LYS A 564 77.61 -11.15 25.59
N THR A 565 76.90 -10.07 25.97
CA THR A 565 77.13 -8.96 26.96
C THR A 565 78.02 -7.77 26.58
N ARG A 566 77.46 -6.54 26.61
CA ARG A 566 77.97 -5.22 27.12
C ARG A 566 76.86 -4.18 26.86
N ARG A 567 76.60 -3.09 27.61
CA ARG A 567 77.31 -2.31 28.67
C ARG A 567 76.46 -2.31 29.98
N ILE A 568 77.00 -2.29 31.22
CA ILE A 568 77.70 -1.19 31.96
C ILE A 568 76.75 0.04 32.11
N ASN A 569 76.37 0.57 33.28
CA ASN A 569 76.71 0.38 34.72
C ASN A 569 75.60 1.05 35.61
N LEU A 570 75.44 0.91 36.95
CA LEU A 570 75.82 -0.06 37.99
C LEU A 570 75.08 0.26 39.35
N TYR A 571 75.11 -0.67 40.31
CA TYR A 571 74.75 -0.61 41.75
C TYR A 571 73.29 -0.50 42.25
N ASN A 572 73.00 -1.33 43.27
CA ASN A 572 71.82 -1.38 44.14
C ASN A 572 72.19 -0.89 45.57
N ASN A 573 71.19 -0.43 46.34
CA ASN A 573 70.70 -1.07 47.59
C ASN A 573 69.55 -0.22 48.17
N ALA A 574 68.41 -0.68 48.71
CA ALA A 574 67.91 -1.95 49.27
C ALA A 574 67.74 -1.92 50.82
N GLY A 575 66.53 -2.24 51.29
CA GLY A 575 66.09 -2.19 52.70
C GLY A 575 65.05 -1.07 52.95
N GLY A 576 63.95 -1.27 53.70
CA GLY A 576 63.48 -2.49 54.36
C GLY A 576 62.02 -2.39 54.84
N SER A 577 61.41 -3.54 55.17
CA SER A 577 60.00 -3.73 55.57
C SER A 577 59.58 -2.99 56.86
N THR A 578 58.31 -2.55 56.99
CA THR A 578 57.33 -3.12 57.96
C THR A 578 55.97 -2.38 58.05
N ALA A 579 54.92 -3.16 58.41
CA ALA A 579 53.74 -2.84 59.23
C ALA A 579 52.62 -1.87 58.76
N ILE A 580 51.42 -2.20 59.28
CA ILE A 580 50.09 -1.55 59.27
C ILE A 580 49.63 -1.65 60.74
N PRO A 581 49.10 -0.61 61.44
CA PRO A 581 47.72 -0.14 61.20
C PRO A 581 47.37 1.35 61.45
N SER A 582 46.19 1.70 60.93
CA SER A 582 45.17 2.66 61.40
C SER A 582 45.49 3.64 62.55
N PHE A 583 45.28 4.94 62.33
CA PHE A 583 44.03 5.66 62.65
C PHE A 583 44.13 7.13 62.21
N ASN A 584 43.01 7.87 62.19
CA ASN A 584 42.97 9.27 61.77
C ASN A 584 42.03 10.08 62.69
N PHE A 585 42.47 11.23 63.20
CA PHE A 585 41.62 12.29 63.74
C PHE A 585 42.33 13.66 63.64
N ALA A 586 41.58 14.75 63.86
CA ALA A 586 41.99 16.15 63.67
C ALA A 586 43.16 16.60 64.60
N ASP A 587 43.86 17.73 64.40
CA ASP A 587 43.44 19.05 63.90
C ASP A 587 44.56 19.88 63.22
N ALA A 588 44.15 20.75 62.27
CA ALA A 588 44.75 22.05 61.92
C ALA A 588 46.27 22.17 61.52
N PRO A 589 46.74 23.34 61.06
CA PRO A 589 46.21 24.14 59.95
C PRO A 589 47.28 24.41 58.86
N GLY A 590 46.87 24.64 57.61
CA GLY A 590 47.77 25.13 56.55
C GLY A 590 47.18 25.05 55.14
N GLY A 591 47.30 26.12 54.37
CA GLY A 591 46.84 26.16 52.97
C GLY A 591 47.82 25.47 52.02
N LEU A 592 47.30 24.85 50.95
CA LEU A 592 48.10 24.17 49.94
C LEU A 592 47.57 24.46 48.53
N ASN A 593 48.39 25.10 47.72
CA ASN A 593 48.17 25.22 46.28
C ASN A 593 49.27 24.44 45.54
N ILE A 594 48.90 23.21 45.14
CA ILE A 594 49.33 22.44 43.96
C ILE A 594 50.79 22.68 43.47
N PRO A 595 51.65 21.65 43.51
CA PRO A 595 52.12 21.11 42.22
C PRO A 595 51.63 19.69 41.89
N THR A 596 51.12 19.58 40.66
CA THR A 596 50.72 18.37 39.93
C THR A 596 51.86 17.35 39.75
N VAL A 597 51.56 16.05 39.88
CA VAL A 597 51.81 14.97 38.89
C VAL A 597 51.47 13.62 39.54
N LEU A 598 50.57 12.85 38.91
CA LEU A 598 50.31 11.45 39.26
C LEU A 598 50.32 10.56 38.00
N SER A 599 50.77 9.31 38.19
CA SER A 599 51.04 8.34 37.14
C SER A 599 49.78 7.63 36.62
N PRO A 600 49.78 7.08 35.38
CA PRO A 600 48.56 6.78 34.62
C PRO A 600 47.75 5.54 35.09
N LEU A 601 48.12 4.89 36.20
CA LEU A 601 47.56 3.58 36.58
C LEU A 601 46.15 3.62 37.22
N ARG A 602 45.59 4.80 37.52
CA ARG A 602 44.18 4.91 38.00
C ARG A 602 43.14 4.93 36.88
N ILE A 603 43.50 5.32 35.65
CA ILE A 603 42.54 5.53 34.55
C ILE A 603 41.89 4.22 34.10
N ALA A 604 42.63 3.11 34.09
CA ALA A 604 42.12 1.79 33.73
C ALA A 604 41.05 1.27 34.72
N CYS A 605 41.29 1.41 36.03
CA CYS A 605 40.34 0.95 37.05
C CYS A 605 39.07 1.82 37.09
N LEU A 606 39.21 3.15 36.93
CA LEU A 606 38.07 4.04 36.79
C LEU A 606 37.24 3.76 35.54
N HIS A 607 37.85 3.44 34.39
CA HIS A 607 37.10 2.98 33.21
C HIS A 607 36.36 1.67 33.47
N GLN A 608 36.97 0.72 34.18
CA GLN A 608 36.31 -0.53 34.56
C GLN A 608 35.06 -0.26 35.42
N VAL A 609 35.17 0.59 36.45
CA VAL A 609 34.07 0.92 37.37
C VAL A 609 32.99 1.77 36.69
N PHE A 610 33.35 2.70 35.81
CA PHE A 610 32.39 3.55 35.09
C PHE A 610 31.65 2.78 33.98
N MET A 611 32.27 1.76 33.38
CA MET A 611 31.59 0.80 32.49
C MET A 611 30.62 -0.11 33.27
N LEU A 612 30.95 -0.48 34.52
CA LEU A 612 30.14 -1.37 35.35
C LEU A 612 28.85 -0.73 35.91
N SER A 613 28.67 0.59 35.83
CA SER A 613 27.45 1.26 36.32
C SER A 613 26.31 1.35 35.29
N PHE A 614 26.45 0.75 34.10
CA PHE A 614 25.56 0.99 32.95
C PHE A 614 24.88 -0.25 32.36
N SER A 615 25.02 -1.44 32.95
CA SER A 615 24.40 -2.69 32.46
C SER A 615 22.91 -2.82 32.82
N HIS A 616 22.08 -1.82 32.54
CA HIS A 616 20.63 -1.88 32.73
C HIS A 616 19.89 -2.23 31.42
N ASN A 617 18.91 -3.14 31.50
CA ASN A 617 18.14 -3.64 30.36
C ASN A 617 17.13 -2.59 29.82
N SER A 618 17.55 -1.72 28.88
CA SER A 618 16.72 -0.65 28.28
C SER A 618 15.34 -1.15 27.82
N SER A 619 14.29 -0.43 28.20
CA SER A 619 12.89 -0.82 27.96
C SER A 619 12.03 0.42 27.69
N GLN A 620 11.19 0.34 26.66
CA GLN A 620 10.33 1.43 26.17
C GLN A 620 8.87 1.14 26.52
N ILE A 621 8.07 2.16 26.83
CA ILE A 621 6.61 2.05 26.84
C ILE A 621 5.99 3.00 25.82
N GLN A 622 5.03 2.51 25.03
CA GLN A 622 4.08 3.36 24.33
C GLN A 622 3.02 3.78 25.34
N PHE A 623 3.05 5.03 25.82
CA PHE A 623 2.21 5.49 26.93
C PHE A 623 0.86 6.07 26.45
N PHE A 624 0.13 5.30 25.64
CA PHE A 624 -1.23 5.59 25.18
C PHE A 624 -1.89 4.35 24.51
N THR A 625 -3.21 4.35 24.40
CA THR A 625 -4.00 3.51 23.49
C THR A 625 -4.73 4.40 22.47
N TRP A 626 -5.61 3.85 21.61
CA TRP A 626 -6.33 4.65 20.62
C TRP A 626 -7.38 5.58 21.24
N ASP A 627 -8.07 5.11 22.28
CA ASP A 627 -9.19 5.81 22.90
C ASP A 627 -8.95 6.22 24.37
N CYS A 628 -7.77 5.94 24.95
CA CYS A 628 -7.46 6.31 26.33
C CYS A 628 -7.62 7.81 26.66
N LEU A 629 -8.24 8.07 27.81
CA LEU A 629 -8.30 9.33 28.55
C LEU A 629 -8.40 8.99 30.05
N LYS A 630 -8.34 10.02 30.90
CA LYS A 630 -8.83 9.99 32.28
C LYS A 630 -9.97 11.02 32.39
N GLU A 631 -10.94 10.80 33.26
CA GLU A 631 -12.10 11.70 33.40
C GLU A 631 -11.73 12.95 34.23
N ASP A 632 -10.91 12.78 35.27
CA ASP A 632 -10.58 13.85 36.23
C ASP A 632 -9.22 14.55 36.01
N VAL A 633 -8.37 14.06 35.11
CA VAL A 633 -6.99 14.58 34.89
C VAL A 633 -6.59 14.57 33.41
N SER A 634 -5.70 15.48 33.02
CA SER A 634 -5.07 15.47 31.70
C SER A 634 -4.18 14.24 31.50
N TRP A 635 -3.91 13.89 30.24
CA TRP A 635 -3.02 12.77 29.92
C TRP A 635 -1.57 13.08 30.30
N TRP A 636 -1.15 14.33 30.16
CA TRP A 636 0.16 14.79 30.60
C TRP A 636 0.33 14.75 32.12
N LYS A 637 -0.72 15.08 32.91
CA LYS A 637 -0.65 14.93 34.35
C LYS A 637 -0.66 13.46 34.80
N HIS A 638 -1.46 12.60 34.16
CA HIS A 638 -1.42 11.14 34.37
C HIS A 638 -0.04 10.54 34.04
N LEU A 639 0.64 11.04 33.01
CA LEU A 639 2.03 10.68 32.68
C LEU A 639 3.01 11.14 33.78
N GLU A 640 2.90 12.38 34.25
CA GLU A 640 3.74 12.93 35.33
C GLU A 640 3.67 12.06 36.60
N ASP A 641 2.46 11.70 37.01
CA ASP A 641 2.21 10.93 38.24
C ASP A 641 2.69 9.46 38.14
N GLU A 642 2.75 8.88 36.93
CA GLU A 642 3.20 7.51 36.68
C GLU A 642 4.71 7.37 36.42
N ILE A 643 5.41 8.43 36.01
CA ILE A 643 6.86 8.41 35.74
C ILE A 643 7.71 7.80 36.89
N PRO A 644 7.47 8.12 38.18
CA PRO A 644 8.19 7.49 39.28
C PRO A 644 7.99 5.97 39.33
N THR A 645 6.76 5.49 39.08
CA THR A 645 6.40 4.07 39.01
C THR A 645 7.08 3.38 37.82
N LEU A 646 7.07 4.01 36.63
CA LEU A 646 7.73 3.51 35.44
C LEU A 646 9.25 3.39 35.64
N SER A 647 9.87 4.39 36.27
CA SER A 647 11.31 4.39 36.59
C SER A 647 11.64 3.28 37.60
N ALA A 648 10.82 3.11 38.64
CA ALA A 648 10.97 2.01 39.60
C ALA A 648 10.81 0.62 38.96
N MET A 649 9.90 0.46 37.99
CA MET A 649 9.76 -0.76 37.20
C MET A 649 10.94 -1.06 36.27
N GLY A 650 11.77 -0.05 35.94
CA GLY A 650 12.91 -0.19 35.04
C GLY A 650 12.61 0.16 33.57
N PHE A 651 11.57 0.95 33.30
CA PHE A 651 11.46 1.64 32.03
C PHE A 651 12.55 2.71 31.90
N THR A 652 13.12 2.82 30.70
CA THR A 652 14.15 3.82 30.37
C THR A 652 13.65 4.81 29.32
N GLN A 653 12.62 4.46 28.55
CA GLN A 653 12.09 5.27 27.44
C GLN A 653 10.55 5.32 27.47
N ILE A 654 9.98 6.48 27.17
CA ILE A 654 8.54 6.67 26.95
C ILE A 654 8.33 7.23 25.54
N TRP A 655 7.45 6.58 24.77
CA TRP A 655 6.90 7.11 23.53
C TRP A 655 5.52 7.72 23.83
N LEU A 656 5.41 9.03 23.60
CA LEU A 656 4.20 9.82 23.76
C LEU A 656 3.29 9.73 22.52
N PRO A 657 1.97 9.92 22.66
CA PRO A 657 1.13 10.21 21.49
C PRO A 657 1.55 11.54 20.84
N PRO A 658 1.13 11.84 19.59
CA PRO A 658 1.47 13.09 18.94
C PRO A 658 0.98 14.29 19.75
N PRO A 659 1.89 15.19 20.21
CA PRO A 659 1.55 16.27 21.15
C PRO A 659 1.05 17.54 20.44
N ASN A 660 0.93 17.52 19.12
CA ASN A 660 0.53 18.64 18.29
C ASN A 660 -0.99 18.89 18.30
N LYS A 661 -1.41 20.10 17.92
CA LYS A 661 -2.82 20.41 17.69
C LYS A 661 -3.37 19.60 16.53
N ALA A 662 -4.51 18.97 16.79
CA ALA A 662 -5.22 18.10 15.89
C ALA A 662 -6.31 18.87 15.11
N ALA A 663 -6.75 18.34 13.97
CA ALA A 663 -7.81 18.90 13.15
C ALA A 663 -9.17 18.91 13.86
N GLN A 664 -9.37 17.99 14.81
CA GLN A 664 -10.54 17.91 15.67
C GLN A 664 -10.17 18.05 17.16
N LYS A 665 -11.07 18.64 17.94
CA LYS A 665 -10.96 18.77 19.42
C LYS A 665 -10.62 17.47 20.15
N THR A 666 -11.20 16.36 19.68
CA THR A 666 -11.02 15.00 20.21
C THR A 666 -10.10 14.13 19.33
N GLY A 667 -9.41 14.76 18.37
CA GLY A 667 -8.40 14.14 17.51
C GLY A 667 -7.28 13.49 18.31
N ARG A 668 -6.60 12.50 17.70
CA ARG A 668 -5.53 11.73 18.37
C ARG A 668 -4.14 12.34 18.09
N GLY A 669 -4.09 13.43 17.34
CA GLY A 669 -2.86 14.12 16.93
C GLY A 669 -2.35 13.67 15.55
N TYR A 670 -2.67 12.43 15.14
CA TYR A 670 -2.46 11.93 13.78
C TYR A 670 -3.23 12.71 12.71
N ASP A 671 -4.39 13.27 13.06
CA ASP A 671 -5.08 14.27 12.25
C ASP A 671 -4.38 15.64 12.37
N ALA A 672 -3.08 15.70 12.06
CA ALA A 672 -2.21 16.83 12.41
C ALA A 672 -2.59 18.15 11.70
N TYR A 673 -2.99 19.16 12.47
CA TYR A 673 -3.30 20.50 11.95
C TYR A 673 -2.09 21.43 12.02
N ASP A 674 -1.60 21.73 13.23
CA ASP A 674 -0.41 22.57 13.44
C ASP A 674 0.59 21.83 14.32
N LEU A 675 1.78 21.57 13.78
CA LEU A 675 2.87 20.89 14.48
C LEU A 675 3.55 21.79 15.51
N TRP A 676 3.39 23.11 15.38
CA TRP A 676 3.99 24.14 16.22
C TRP A 676 3.10 24.56 17.41
N ASP A 677 1.86 24.06 17.49
CA ASP A 677 0.97 24.24 18.64
C ASP A 677 0.95 22.94 19.46
N LEU A 678 1.49 22.98 20.67
CA LEU A 678 1.52 21.84 21.61
C LEU A 678 0.37 21.87 22.64
N GLY A 679 -0.68 22.64 22.36
CA GLY A 679 -1.76 22.92 23.30
C GLY A 679 -1.60 24.27 23.99
N GLU A 680 -1.16 25.28 23.24
CA GLU A 680 -0.87 26.66 23.69
C GLU A 680 -1.80 27.70 23.03
N PHE A 681 -2.23 27.45 21.78
CA PHE A 681 -3.01 28.40 20.99
C PHE A 681 -4.49 27.99 20.90
N GLU A 682 -5.41 28.96 20.89
CA GLU A 682 -6.86 28.74 20.76
C GLU A 682 -7.26 28.36 19.31
N GLN A 683 -6.72 27.24 18.84
CA GLN A 683 -6.89 26.70 17.49
C GLN A 683 -7.89 25.55 17.50
N LYS A 684 -8.73 25.48 16.46
CA LYS A 684 -9.84 24.51 16.31
C LYS A 684 -10.84 24.52 17.49
N GLY A 685 -10.93 25.66 18.20
CA GLY A 685 -11.89 25.89 19.27
C GLY A 685 -11.47 25.33 20.63
N GLN A 686 -10.17 25.11 20.86
CA GLN A 686 -9.61 24.89 22.20
C GLN A 686 -8.12 25.21 22.25
N VAL A 687 -7.65 25.74 23.39
CA VAL A 687 -6.23 25.88 23.72
C VAL A 687 -5.55 24.52 23.79
N ALA A 688 -5.98 23.66 24.70
CA ALA A 688 -5.36 22.36 24.95
C ALA A 688 -5.44 21.40 23.75
N THR A 689 -4.52 20.44 23.68
CA THR A 689 -4.73 19.23 22.87
C THR A 689 -5.70 18.28 23.58
N ARG A 690 -6.07 17.16 22.93
CA ARG A 690 -6.75 16.03 23.61
C ARG A 690 -6.00 15.54 24.86
N TRP A 691 -4.68 15.72 24.90
CA TRP A 691 -3.78 15.17 25.93
C TRP A 691 -3.52 16.14 27.08
N GLY A 692 -3.71 17.45 26.88
CA GLY A 692 -3.42 18.51 27.84
C GLY A 692 -2.82 19.76 27.17
N THR A 693 -2.35 20.71 27.98
CA THR A 693 -1.66 21.93 27.51
C THR A 693 -0.16 21.71 27.31
N LYS A 694 0.52 22.69 26.70
CA LYS A 694 1.98 22.70 26.56
C LYS A 694 2.69 22.67 27.92
N GLU A 695 2.21 23.43 28.90
CA GLU A 695 2.83 23.56 30.22
C GLU A 695 2.85 22.22 30.96
N GLU A 696 1.74 21.46 30.90
CA GLU A 696 1.64 20.13 31.49
C GLU A 696 2.60 19.14 30.79
N LEU A 697 2.69 19.19 29.45
CA LEU A 697 3.63 18.38 28.68
C LEU A 697 5.09 18.67 29.08
N LEU A 698 5.45 19.95 29.16
CA LEU A 698 6.80 20.37 29.55
C LEU A 698 7.14 19.96 30.98
N HIS A 699 6.17 20.03 31.89
CA HIS A 699 6.36 19.56 33.27
C HIS A 699 6.56 18.04 33.33
N ALA A 700 5.73 17.26 32.63
CA ALA A 700 5.90 15.81 32.53
C ALA A 700 7.24 15.41 31.89
N CYS A 701 7.69 16.11 30.83
CA CYS A 701 9.01 15.88 30.22
C CYS A 701 10.18 16.24 31.17
N LYS A 702 10.03 17.26 32.02
CA LYS A 702 11.00 17.60 33.08
C LYS A 702 11.07 16.51 34.15
N VAL A 703 9.93 16.03 34.64
CA VAL A 703 9.87 14.96 35.66
C VAL A 703 10.42 13.64 35.11
N ALA A 704 10.18 13.33 33.83
CA ALA A 704 10.81 12.18 33.14
C ALA A 704 12.34 12.26 33.18
N ARG A 705 12.91 13.42 32.83
CA ARG A 705 14.35 13.68 32.84
C ARG A 705 14.96 13.54 34.24
N GLU A 706 14.27 14.04 35.27
CA GLU A 706 14.67 13.90 36.67
C GLU A 706 14.69 12.43 37.12
N HIS A 707 13.72 11.63 36.66
CA HIS A 707 13.66 10.18 36.86
C HIS A 707 14.50 9.33 35.89
N ARG A 708 15.34 9.98 35.05
CA ARG A 708 16.22 9.36 34.03
C ARG A 708 15.46 8.52 32.98
N ILE A 709 14.24 8.93 32.65
CA ILE A 709 13.46 8.41 31.54
C ILE A 709 13.62 9.34 30.33
N ASP A 710 14.05 8.75 29.23
CA ASP A 710 14.14 9.37 27.91
C ASP A 710 12.72 9.53 27.29
N ILE A 711 12.39 10.72 26.79
CA ILE A 711 11.14 10.98 26.06
C ILE A 711 11.37 10.86 24.53
N LEU A 712 10.40 10.25 23.85
CA LEU A 712 10.30 10.16 22.39
C LEU A 712 8.95 10.75 21.92
N VAL A 713 9.03 11.74 21.03
CA VAL A 713 7.87 12.47 20.46
C VAL A 713 7.34 11.73 19.23
N ASP A 714 6.02 11.61 19.08
CA ASP A 714 5.45 11.11 17.82
C ASP A 714 5.51 12.18 16.72
N ALA A 715 6.09 11.85 15.57
CA ALA A 715 6.35 12.78 14.48
C ALA A 715 5.47 12.45 13.26
N VAL A 716 4.32 13.11 13.20
CA VAL A 716 3.32 12.97 12.13
C VAL A 716 3.69 13.86 10.95
N LEU A 717 4.63 13.39 10.13
CA LEU A 717 5.28 14.19 9.07
C LEU A 717 4.80 13.89 7.65
N ASN A 718 3.77 13.05 7.48
CA ASN A 718 3.27 12.68 6.15
C ASN A 718 2.32 13.71 5.54
N HIS A 719 1.34 14.16 6.33
CA HIS A 719 0.18 14.89 5.84
C HIS A 719 -0.27 15.95 6.83
N LYS A 720 -1.13 16.86 6.37
CA LYS A 720 -1.83 17.83 7.23
C LYS A 720 -3.35 17.68 7.06
N MET A 721 -4.11 17.92 8.13
CA MET A 721 -5.57 17.79 8.14
C MET A 721 -6.24 19.02 8.78
N GLY A 722 -7.48 19.30 8.36
CA GLY A 722 -8.24 20.42 8.91
C GLY A 722 -7.75 21.80 8.46
N ALA A 723 -7.41 21.96 7.18
CA ALA A 723 -7.09 23.26 6.58
C ALA A 723 -8.16 24.33 6.90
N ASP A 724 -7.74 25.59 7.00
CA ASP A 724 -8.60 26.71 7.44
C ASP A 724 -9.51 27.23 6.32
N ARG A 725 -9.04 27.18 5.08
CA ARG A 725 -9.82 27.45 3.86
C ARG A 725 -9.51 26.41 2.78
N THR A 726 -10.36 26.39 1.75
CA THR A 726 -10.07 25.70 0.50
C THR A 726 -9.30 26.58 -0.49
N GLU A 727 -8.57 25.94 -1.40
CA GLU A 727 -7.95 26.58 -2.55
C GLU A 727 -8.36 25.86 -3.84
N THR A 728 -8.38 26.59 -4.94
CA THR A 728 -8.76 26.08 -6.27
C THR A 728 -7.50 25.81 -7.09
N PHE A 729 -7.29 24.56 -7.50
CA PHE A 729 -6.08 24.15 -8.24
C PHE A 729 -6.35 23.01 -9.20
N THR A 730 -5.41 22.77 -10.12
CA THR A 730 -5.54 21.70 -11.12
C THR A 730 -4.99 20.38 -10.56
N ALA A 731 -5.80 19.34 -10.57
CA ALA A 731 -5.41 18.00 -10.13
C ALA A 731 -5.91 16.92 -11.09
N VAL A 732 -5.29 15.75 -11.05
CA VAL A 732 -5.74 14.57 -11.80
C VAL A 732 -6.14 13.46 -10.82
N PRO A 733 -7.34 12.85 -10.94
CA PRO A 733 -7.67 11.69 -10.12
C PRO A 733 -6.80 10.50 -10.53
N VAL A 734 -6.44 9.63 -9.59
CA VAL A 734 -5.60 8.44 -9.83
C VAL A 734 -6.24 7.16 -9.29
N GLN A 735 -5.74 5.99 -9.71
CA GLN A 735 -6.27 4.70 -9.29
C GLN A 735 -5.79 4.32 -7.88
N ASP A 736 -6.72 3.82 -7.05
CA ASP A 736 -6.45 3.38 -5.68
C ASP A 736 -5.48 2.19 -5.63
N GLU A 737 -5.49 1.32 -6.64
CA GLU A 737 -4.56 0.19 -6.78
C GLU A 737 -3.23 0.57 -7.46
N ASN A 738 -3.17 1.73 -8.13
CA ASN A 738 -1.98 2.19 -8.84
C ASN A 738 -1.96 3.72 -9.01
N ARG A 739 -1.38 4.41 -8.04
CA ARG A 739 -1.43 5.90 -7.96
C ARG A 739 -0.60 6.60 -9.05
N LEU A 740 0.13 5.85 -9.87
CA LEU A 740 0.80 6.35 -11.07
C LEU A 740 -0.13 6.44 -12.29
N LYS A 741 -1.28 5.75 -12.27
CA LYS A 741 -2.28 5.75 -13.35
C LYS A 741 -3.37 6.77 -13.08
N ALA A 742 -3.59 7.68 -14.02
CA ALA A 742 -4.66 8.66 -13.97
C ALA A 742 -6.03 8.05 -14.34
N ILE A 743 -7.10 8.51 -13.68
CA ILE A 743 -8.49 8.27 -14.06
C ILE A 743 -8.96 9.52 -14.82
N GLY A 744 -8.82 9.50 -16.15
CA GLY A 744 -9.23 10.61 -17.02
C GLY A 744 -8.21 11.75 -17.09
N LYS A 745 -8.73 12.97 -17.32
CA LYS A 745 -7.92 14.18 -17.55
C LYS A 745 -7.74 14.98 -16.26
N ALA A 746 -6.68 15.79 -16.19
CA ALA A 746 -6.53 16.80 -15.16
C ALA A 746 -7.70 17.82 -15.24
N ARG A 747 -8.19 18.26 -14.08
CA ARG A 747 -9.32 19.16 -13.92
C ARG A 747 -9.12 20.10 -12.72
N GLU A 748 -9.85 21.21 -12.71
CA GLU A 748 -9.85 22.16 -11.60
C GLU A 748 -10.73 21.63 -10.45
N ILE A 749 -10.12 21.39 -9.28
CA ILE A 749 -10.78 20.94 -8.05
C ILE A 749 -10.70 22.02 -6.95
N GLU A 750 -11.56 21.90 -5.94
CA GLU A 750 -11.50 22.73 -4.73
C GLU A 750 -11.03 21.86 -3.54
N GLY A 751 -9.82 22.10 -3.05
CA GLY A 751 -9.15 21.23 -2.06
C GLY A 751 -8.77 21.96 -0.76
N TRP A 752 -8.91 21.26 0.37
CA TRP A 752 -8.54 21.73 1.71
C TRP A 752 -7.02 21.71 1.91
N THR A 753 -6.35 22.80 1.54
CA THR A 753 -4.87 22.88 1.45
C THR A 753 -4.26 24.12 2.09
N ALA A 754 -5.06 25.11 2.51
CA ALA A 754 -4.53 26.33 3.13
C ALA A 754 -4.53 26.26 4.66
N PHE A 755 -3.38 26.48 5.28
CA PHE A 755 -3.23 26.50 6.74
C PHE A 755 -2.67 27.86 7.17
N ASP A 756 -3.50 28.66 7.84
CA ASP A 756 -3.28 30.08 8.12
C ASP A 756 -2.78 30.36 9.55
N PHE A 757 -2.96 29.40 10.47
CA PHE A 757 -2.52 29.44 11.88
C PHE A 757 -2.68 30.86 12.49
N ALA A 758 -3.89 31.40 12.43
CA ALA A 758 -4.11 32.84 12.61
C ALA A 758 -3.78 33.30 14.03
N GLU A 759 -4.10 32.46 15.00
CA GLU A 759 -3.98 32.67 16.44
C GLU A 759 -2.53 32.54 16.94
N ARG A 760 -1.62 32.02 16.10
CA ARG A 760 -0.19 31.90 16.38
C ARG A 760 0.64 33.05 15.78
N LYS A 761 0.04 33.93 14.97
CA LYS A 761 0.76 35.01 14.24
C LYS A 761 1.53 35.94 15.17
N ASP A 762 0.95 36.32 16.31
CA ASP A 762 1.53 37.29 17.24
C ASP A 762 2.73 36.75 18.07
N LYS A 763 3.13 35.50 17.85
CA LYS A 763 4.34 34.88 18.41
C LYS A 763 5.47 34.67 17.39
N VAL A 764 5.33 35.22 16.18
CA VAL A 764 6.32 35.10 15.10
C VAL A 764 7.14 36.39 14.97
N THR A 765 8.32 36.42 15.57
CA THR A 765 9.38 37.41 15.27
C THR A 765 10.36 36.88 14.21
N PHE A 766 11.16 37.75 13.59
CA PHE A 766 12.19 37.36 12.62
C PHE A 766 13.56 37.24 13.29
N SER A 767 14.13 36.04 13.33
CA SER A 767 15.54 35.83 13.67
C SER A 767 16.41 36.04 12.42
N HIS A 768 16.92 37.28 12.26
CA HIS A 768 17.86 37.60 11.18
C HIS A 768 19.20 36.88 11.45
N PRO A 769 19.74 36.06 10.52
CA PRO A 769 20.92 35.24 10.79
C PRO A 769 22.23 36.05 10.66
N LEU A 770 22.49 36.97 11.60
CA LEU A 770 23.71 37.80 11.63
C LEU A 770 23.94 38.52 13.00
N ASN A 771 24.31 37.78 14.06
CA ASN A 771 25.22 38.24 15.13
C ASN A 771 25.57 37.15 16.15
N ASP A 772 26.81 36.63 16.10
CA ASP A 772 27.35 35.68 17.09
C ASP A 772 27.88 36.37 18.36
N SER A 773 27.01 36.84 19.27
CA SER A 773 27.49 37.50 20.50
C SER A 773 26.57 37.55 21.75
N ALA A 774 25.81 36.49 22.08
CA ALA A 774 25.35 36.21 23.47
C ALA A 774 24.59 34.87 23.59
N PRO A 775 24.89 33.99 24.58
CA PRO A 775 24.11 32.79 24.86
C PRO A 775 23.31 32.90 26.18
N HIS A 776 22.15 33.58 26.17
CA HIS A 776 21.18 33.55 27.29
C HIS A 776 19.73 33.72 26.80
N ASP A 777 18.85 32.84 27.29
CA ASP A 777 17.40 32.97 27.46
C ASP A 777 16.56 33.51 26.27
N HIS A 778 16.80 32.99 25.05
CA HIS A 778 15.85 33.08 23.94
C HIS A 778 15.16 31.73 23.68
N ASP A 779 13.85 31.68 23.92
CA ASP A 779 12.94 30.56 23.64
C ASP A 779 12.95 30.25 22.11
N PRO A 780 13.15 28.99 21.68
CA PRO A 780 13.24 28.67 20.26
C PRO A 780 11.90 28.93 19.55
N GLN A 781 11.96 29.65 18.44
CA GLN A 781 10.81 30.32 17.85
C GLN A 781 9.89 29.44 16.97
N TYR A 782 8.60 29.82 16.93
CA TYR A 782 7.60 29.24 16.03
C TYR A 782 7.75 29.69 14.57
N SER A 783 7.24 28.85 13.66
CA SER A 783 7.24 29.06 12.21
C SER A 783 6.33 30.19 11.68
N ASP A 784 6.87 30.91 10.72
CA ASP A 784 6.19 31.86 9.83
C ASP A 784 5.47 31.21 8.63
N LEU A 785 5.78 29.95 8.29
CA LEU A 785 5.26 29.28 7.09
C LEU A 785 3.73 29.17 7.11
N ARG A 786 3.10 29.58 6.01
CA ARG A 786 1.68 29.35 5.72
C ARG A 786 1.56 28.36 4.56
N TRP A 787 0.90 27.24 4.85
CA TRP A 787 0.81 26.13 3.89
C TRP A 787 -0.31 26.42 2.90
N THR A 788 -0.10 26.01 1.66
CA THR A 788 -0.96 26.21 0.48
C THR A 788 -0.84 24.98 -0.41
N GLN A 789 -1.66 24.87 -1.45
CA GLN A 789 -1.60 23.75 -2.41
C GLN A 789 -0.19 23.48 -3.00
N GLU A 790 0.72 24.47 -3.03
CA GLU A 790 2.11 24.33 -3.49
C GLU A 790 2.97 23.39 -2.62
N HIS A 791 2.57 23.20 -1.35
CA HIS A 791 3.31 22.43 -0.35
C HIS A 791 2.90 20.95 -0.29
N PHE A 792 2.02 20.51 -1.20
CA PHE A 792 1.39 19.18 -1.18
C PHE A 792 1.47 18.46 -2.53
N THR A 793 1.51 17.13 -2.50
CA THR A 793 1.50 16.25 -3.67
C THR A 793 0.08 15.84 -4.08
N GLY A 794 -0.87 15.79 -3.13
CA GLY A 794 -2.23 15.30 -3.34
C GLY A 794 -3.22 15.49 -2.18
N VAL A 795 -4.50 15.20 -2.47
CA VAL A 795 -5.66 15.23 -1.55
C VAL A 795 -6.66 14.14 -1.93
N ASP A 796 -7.54 13.67 -1.02
CA ASP A 796 -8.61 12.69 -1.35
C ASP A 796 -10.02 13.28 -1.55
N TRP A 797 -10.18 14.60 -1.45
CA TRP A 797 -11.50 15.25 -1.50
C TRP A 797 -11.54 16.51 -2.39
N ASP A 798 -12.43 16.49 -3.38
CA ASP A 798 -12.79 17.65 -4.20
C ASP A 798 -14.14 18.21 -3.71
N ARG A 799 -14.11 19.37 -3.02
CA ARG A 799 -15.28 20.02 -2.42
C ARG A 799 -16.29 20.52 -3.46
N ARG A 800 -15.81 20.88 -4.66
CA ARG A 800 -16.64 21.41 -5.75
C ARG A 800 -17.58 20.34 -6.32
N SER A 801 -17.05 19.14 -6.54
CA SER A 801 -17.83 17.98 -7.00
C SER A 801 -18.42 17.13 -5.87
N LYS A 802 -17.96 17.34 -4.62
CA LYS A 802 -18.25 16.52 -3.43
C LYS A 802 -17.87 15.04 -3.63
N SER A 803 -16.79 14.77 -4.37
CA SER A 803 -16.35 13.41 -4.68
C SER A 803 -15.04 13.04 -3.99
N ARG A 804 -15.05 11.88 -3.33
CA ARG A 804 -13.87 11.27 -2.71
C ARG A 804 -13.14 10.39 -3.73
N GLN A 805 -11.94 10.79 -4.12
CA GLN A 805 -11.02 10.07 -5.03
C GLN A 805 -9.60 10.55 -4.70
N ILE A 806 -8.57 9.73 -4.88
CA ILE A 806 -7.20 10.23 -4.73
C ILE A 806 -6.88 11.19 -5.89
N TYR A 807 -6.62 12.46 -5.58
CA TYR A 807 -6.22 13.49 -6.53
C TYR A 807 -4.74 13.81 -6.36
N ARG A 808 -3.96 13.72 -7.45
CA ARG A 808 -2.59 14.23 -7.51
C ARG A 808 -2.59 15.67 -8.03
N ILE A 809 -1.94 16.58 -7.32
CA ILE A 809 -1.83 17.99 -7.76
C ILE A 809 -0.93 18.08 -9.01
N THR A 810 -1.26 19.00 -9.92
CA THR A 810 -0.64 19.12 -11.25
C THR A 810 -0.61 20.57 -11.76
N GLY A 811 0.41 20.92 -12.53
CA GLY A 811 0.64 22.30 -12.99
C GLY A 811 1.57 23.07 -12.07
N GLY A 812 1.91 24.31 -12.43
CA GLY A 812 2.94 25.09 -11.73
C GLY A 812 4.27 24.32 -11.64
N ASN A 813 4.89 24.34 -10.46
CA ASN A 813 6.16 23.65 -10.18
C ASN A 813 5.99 22.20 -9.65
N HIS A 814 4.76 21.65 -9.65
CA HIS A 814 4.45 20.37 -9.01
C HIS A 814 5.13 19.18 -9.67
N LYS A 815 5.93 18.45 -8.88
CA LYS A 815 6.69 17.27 -9.32
C LYS A 815 5.86 15.98 -9.32
N GLY A 816 4.62 16.02 -8.79
CA GLY A 816 3.81 14.84 -8.48
C GLY A 816 4.44 13.97 -7.38
N TRP A 817 3.91 12.77 -7.14
CA TRP A 817 4.34 11.89 -6.04
C TRP A 817 5.86 11.71 -5.90
N SER A 818 6.39 11.52 -4.69
CA SER A 818 7.79 11.12 -4.53
C SER A 818 8.06 9.74 -5.14
N LYS A 819 9.28 9.60 -5.67
CA LYS A 819 9.83 8.33 -6.16
C LYS A 819 10.58 7.57 -5.05
N HIS A 820 10.60 8.13 -3.84
CA HIS A 820 11.43 7.69 -2.71
C HIS A 820 10.63 7.08 -1.55
N VAL A 821 9.41 6.66 -1.84
CA VAL A 821 8.46 5.95 -0.96
C VAL A 821 8.37 4.46 -1.31
N ASP A 822 7.43 3.73 -0.73
CA ASP A 822 7.16 2.32 -1.07
C ASP A 822 6.43 2.19 -2.43
N ARG A 823 6.43 0.97 -2.97
CA ARG A 823 5.87 0.60 -4.28
C ARG A 823 4.59 -0.26 -4.19
N GLU A 824 4.13 -0.56 -2.97
CA GLU A 824 2.73 -0.89 -2.73
C GLU A 824 1.81 0.09 -3.48
N LEU A 825 0.74 -0.43 -4.09
CA LEU A 825 -0.22 0.34 -4.89
C LEU A 825 0.43 1.19 -6.01
N GLY A 826 1.52 0.66 -6.59
CA GLY A 826 2.35 1.29 -7.62
C GLY A 826 3.29 2.39 -7.08
N ASN A 827 2.75 3.22 -6.20
CA ASN A 827 3.42 4.26 -5.45
C ASN A 827 2.56 4.57 -4.21
N TYR A 828 3.17 4.59 -3.02
CA TYR A 828 2.45 4.82 -1.77
C TYR A 828 2.84 6.12 -1.06
N ASP A 829 3.12 7.19 -1.81
CA ASP A 829 3.28 8.57 -1.30
C ASP A 829 1.98 8.94 -0.57
N TYR A 830 0.89 9.09 -1.35
CA TYR A 830 -0.43 9.39 -0.81
C TYR A 830 -0.96 8.33 0.17
N LEU A 831 -1.14 8.77 1.42
CA LEU A 831 -1.87 8.06 2.47
C LEU A 831 -3.28 8.64 2.70
N LEU A 832 -3.36 9.87 3.23
CA LEU A 832 -4.61 10.56 3.59
C LEU A 832 -4.38 12.07 3.80
N GLY A 833 -5.45 12.87 3.82
CA GLY A 833 -5.37 14.31 4.11
C GLY A 833 -4.77 15.14 2.96
N ALA A 834 -4.06 16.22 3.30
CA ALA A 834 -3.20 16.93 2.36
C ALA A 834 -1.78 16.37 2.49
N ASP A 835 -1.33 15.63 1.49
CA ASP A 835 -0.09 14.82 1.49
C ASP A 835 1.12 15.70 1.16
N ILE A 836 2.13 15.77 2.03
CA ILE A 836 3.18 16.82 2.00
C ILE A 836 4.21 16.55 0.88
N ASP A 837 4.58 17.58 0.12
CA ASP A 837 5.76 17.51 -0.76
C ASP A 837 7.04 17.80 0.03
N HIS A 838 7.67 16.74 0.59
CA HIS A 838 8.96 16.83 1.28
C HIS A 838 10.14 17.27 0.42
N ARG A 839 9.92 17.60 -0.87
CA ARG A 839 10.91 18.14 -1.82
C ARG A 839 10.54 19.57 -2.26
N HIS A 840 9.58 20.20 -1.59
CA HIS A 840 9.32 21.64 -1.67
C HIS A 840 10.19 22.35 -0.64
N PRO A 841 11.10 23.28 -1.01
CA PRO A 841 12.13 23.80 -0.11
C PRO A 841 11.59 24.36 1.21
N ALA A 842 10.52 25.16 1.16
CA ALA A 842 9.90 25.72 2.36
C ALA A 842 9.29 24.66 3.29
N ALA A 843 8.76 23.56 2.74
CA ALA A 843 8.22 22.46 3.56
C ALA A 843 9.35 21.62 4.18
N GLU A 844 10.41 21.33 3.42
CA GLU A 844 11.59 20.65 3.97
C GLU A 844 12.24 21.49 5.08
N GLU A 845 12.46 22.79 4.85
CA GLU A 845 13.02 23.71 5.85
C GLU A 845 12.12 23.81 7.09
N ASP A 846 10.80 23.96 6.94
CA ASP A 846 9.92 24.10 8.10
C ASP A 846 9.88 22.86 8.98
N LEU A 847 9.80 21.67 8.37
CA LEU A 847 9.84 20.41 9.12
C LEU A 847 11.23 20.17 9.75
N LEU A 848 12.32 20.60 9.11
CA LEU A 848 13.66 20.58 9.69
C LEU A 848 13.76 21.52 10.91
N ARG A 849 13.24 22.76 10.83
CA ARG A 849 13.19 23.71 11.95
C ARG A 849 12.34 23.15 13.09
N TRP A 850 11.15 22.62 12.77
CA TRP A 850 10.24 21.99 13.75
C TRP A 850 10.90 20.84 14.50
N GLY A 851 11.64 19.96 13.81
CA GLY A 851 12.30 18.82 14.44
C GLY A 851 13.36 19.22 15.46
N GLN A 852 14.06 20.33 15.24
CA GLN A 852 15.00 20.89 16.21
C GLN A 852 14.25 21.54 17.37
N TRP A 853 13.29 22.39 17.05
CA TRP A 853 12.44 23.11 17.99
C TRP A 853 11.75 22.18 18.99
N VAL A 854 11.02 21.15 18.53
CA VAL A 854 10.21 20.31 19.41
C VAL A 854 11.08 19.53 20.41
N LEU A 855 12.27 19.07 20.01
CA LEU A 855 13.21 18.41 20.92
C LEU A 855 13.88 19.39 21.88
N GLN A 856 14.21 20.62 21.47
CA GLN A 856 14.76 21.66 22.35
C GLN A 856 13.73 22.13 23.38
N THR A 857 12.51 22.44 22.92
CA THR A 857 11.38 22.92 23.75
C THR A 857 10.95 21.88 24.78
N THR A 858 10.77 20.61 24.41
CA THR A 858 10.42 19.54 25.36
C THR A 858 11.62 19.01 26.15
N GLY A 859 12.83 19.15 25.61
CA GLY A 859 14.03 18.42 26.03
C GLY A 859 13.86 16.89 25.92
N ALA A 860 13.10 16.42 24.93
CA ALA A 860 13.01 15.02 24.51
C ALA A 860 14.27 14.60 23.72
N ILE A 861 14.55 13.30 23.63
CA ILE A 861 15.77 12.77 23.00
C ILE A 861 15.55 12.18 21.61
N GLY A 862 14.41 12.42 20.96
CA GLY A 862 14.12 11.91 19.63
C GLY A 862 12.66 11.55 19.41
N PHE A 863 12.44 10.61 18.48
CA PHE A 863 11.14 10.43 17.84
C PHE A 863 10.67 8.97 17.77
N ARG A 864 9.34 8.78 17.75
CA ARG A 864 8.72 7.75 16.92
C ARG A 864 8.25 8.45 15.64
N LEU A 865 8.68 7.96 14.49
CA LEU A 865 8.30 8.51 13.19
C LEU A 865 7.04 7.80 12.70
N ASP A 866 5.98 8.55 12.45
CA ASP A 866 4.75 8.00 11.86
C ASP A 866 4.93 7.71 10.37
N ALA A 867 4.10 6.79 9.85
CA ALA A 867 3.87 6.59 8.41
C ALA A 867 5.11 6.43 7.48
N ILE A 868 6.32 6.12 7.99
CA ILE A 868 7.60 6.29 7.25
C ILE A 868 7.76 5.55 5.91
N LYS A 869 6.87 4.63 5.55
CA LYS A 869 6.86 4.04 4.19
C LYS A 869 6.29 4.99 3.12
N HIS A 870 5.52 6.00 3.55
CA HIS A 870 4.79 6.99 2.75
C HIS A 870 5.55 8.31 2.58
N ILE A 871 6.49 8.60 3.48
CA ILE A 871 7.31 9.83 3.47
C ILE A 871 8.55 9.62 2.60
N ASP A 872 9.04 10.66 1.92
CA ASP A 872 10.30 10.60 1.15
C ASP A 872 11.48 10.19 2.05
N ARG A 873 12.03 8.99 1.81
CA ARG A 873 13.12 8.44 2.65
C ARG A 873 14.42 9.22 2.57
N ASN A 874 14.66 10.02 1.52
CA ASN A 874 15.84 10.89 1.48
C ASN A 874 15.63 12.08 2.44
N PHE A 875 14.43 12.68 2.46
CA PHE A 875 14.06 13.72 3.41
C PHE A 875 14.14 13.18 4.85
N LEU A 876 13.57 12.01 5.15
CA LEU A 876 13.69 11.42 6.50
C LEU A 876 15.15 11.16 6.90
N LEU A 877 16.01 10.75 5.96
CA LEU A 877 17.44 10.59 6.23
C LEU A 877 18.13 11.95 6.44
N ASN A 878 17.70 13.02 5.75
CA ASN A 878 18.18 14.39 5.97
C ASN A 878 17.76 14.90 7.36
N PHE A 879 16.46 14.84 7.66
CA PHE A 879 15.84 15.18 8.94
C PHE A 879 16.54 14.51 10.12
N LEU A 880 16.71 13.18 10.09
CA LEU A 880 17.37 12.43 11.17
C LEU A 880 18.87 12.74 11.35
N ARG A 881 19.51 13.35 10.35
CA ARG A 881 20.90 13.79 10.42
C ARG A 881 20.99 15.21 10.96
N THR A 882 20.28 16.13 10.33
CA THR A 882 20.27 17.56 10.69
C THR A 882 19.80 17.75 12.13
N VAL A 883 18.67 17.15 12.53
CA VAL A 883 18.16 17.29 13.89
C VAL A 883 19.09 16.65 14.92
N ARG A 884 19.70 15.49 14.63
CA ARG A 884 20.70 14.86 15.52
C ARG A 884 21.97 15.71 15.66
N GLN A 885 22.36 16.45 14.62
CA GLN A 885 23.54 17.34 14.64
C GLN A 885 23.32 18.61 15.46
N SER A 886 22.07 19.09 15.62
CA SER A 886 21.74 20.30 16.38
C SER A 886 21.01 20.07 17.72
N THR A 887 20.90 18.81 18.16
CA THR A 887 20.27 18.45 19.45
C THR A 887 21.18 17.52 20.27
N ASP A 888 20.97 16.21 20.23
CA ASP A 888 21.76 15.22 20.98
C ASP A 888 22.30 14.12 20.06
N PRO A 889 23.62 13.83 20.04
CA PRO A 889 24.19 12.71 19.28
C PRO A 889 23.55 11.34 19.57
N ARG A 890 22.98 11.16 20.77
CA ARG A 890 22.25 9.96 21.21
C ARG A 890 20.86 9.82 20.58
N MET A 891 20.40 10.81 19.80
CA MET A 891 19.00 10.92 19.36
C MET A 891 18.47 9.59 18.81
N PHE A 892 17.40 9.08 19.39
CA PHE A 892 16.78 7.82 18.95
C PHE A 892 15.62 8.06 17.98
N ALA A 893 15.41 7.12 17.07
CA ALA A 893 14.28 7.12 16.16
C ALA A 893 13.79 5.68 15.92
N SER A 894 12.48 5.50 15.77
CA SER A 894 11.86 4.25 15.32
C SER A 894 10.69 4.50 14.37
N GLY A 895 10.36 3.54 13.50
CA GLY A 895 9.17 3.61 12.62
C GLY A 895 8.80 2.25 12.01
N ASP A 896 7.59 2.12 11.47
CA ASP A 896 7.05 0.88 10.88
C ASP A 896 7.39 0.77 9.38
N VAL A 897 7.93 -0.39 8.96
CA VAL A 897 7.92 -0.79 7.55
C VAL A 897 7.65 -2.29 7.39
N LYS A 898 6.49 -2.66 6.82
CA LYS A 898 6.13 -4.07 6.46
C LYS A 898 7.17 -4.80 5.58
N ARG A 899 8.06 -4.06 4.92
CA ARG A 899 9.21 -4.55 4.12
C ARG A 899 10.52 -3.86 4.56
N ALA A 900 10.88 -3.96 5.84
CA ALA A 900 11.96 -3.16 6.43
C ALA A 900 13.37 -3.31 5.83
N LEU A 901 13.80 -4.47 5.32
CA LEU A 901 15.23 -4.70 4.99
C LEU A 901 15.85 -3.74 3.95
N PRO A 902 15.18 -3.34 2.85
CA PRO A 902 15.66 -2.27 1.98
C PRO A 902 15.68 -0.88 2.66
N TYR A 903 14.68 -0.58 3.50
CA TYR A 903 14.60 0.67 4.26
C TYR A 903 15.75 0.80 5.27
N ILE A 904 15.97 -0.21 6.12
CA ILE A 904 17.08 -0.28 7.08
C ILE A 904 18.44 0.05 6.43
N ARG A 905 18.68 -0.48 5.22
CA ARG A 905 19.90 -0.21 4.45
C ARG A 905 19.99 1.25 3.97
N HIS A 906 18.88 1.86 3.56
CA HIS A 906 18.85 3.27 3.16
C HIS A 906 19.17 4.20 4.33
N PHE A 907 18.59 3.92 5.50
CA PHE A 907 18.77 4.72 6.71
C PHE A 907 20.13 4.56 7.40
N LYS A 908 20.98 3.62 6.97
CA LYS A 908 22.40 3.50 7.41
C LYS A 908 22.61 3.42 8.93
N GLY A 909 21.63 2.92 9.68
CA GLY A 909 21.65 2.87 11.15
C GLY A 909 21.41 4.21 11.84
N GLN A 910 20.70 5.15 11.20
CA GLN A 910 20.25 6.42 11.79
C GLN A 910 18.90 6.32 12.52
N THR A 911 18.21 5.18 12.44
CA THR A 911 16.93 4.84 13.09
C THR A 911 16.83 3.33 13.27
N ALA A 912 16.11 2.89 14.29
CA ALA A 912 15.60 1.53 14.40
C ALA A 912 14.22 1.42 13.70
N PHE A 913 13.64 0.21 13.67
CA PHE A 913 12.36 -0.08 13.02
C PHE A 913 11.51 -1.03 13.86
N PHE A 914 10.20 -0.81 13.92
CA PHE A 914 9.27 -1.71 14.60
C PHE A 914 9.18 -3.06 13.87
N ASP A 915 9.35 -4.16 14.61
CA ASP A 915 9.40 -5.52 14.07
C ASP A 915 8.00 -6.10 13.82
N VAL A 916 7.26 -5.47 12.89
CA VAL A 916 5.93 -5.93 12.46
C VAL A 916 5.93 -7.40 12.03
N PRO A 917 6.95 -7.96 11.33
CA PRO A 917 6.97 -9.39 11.05
C PRO A 917 7.00 -10.26 12.32
N LEU A 918 7.64 -9.83 13.41
CA LEU A 918 7.59 -10.54 14.69
C LEU A 918 6.19 -10.44 15.34
N HIS A 919 5.57 -9.27 15.34
CA HIS A 919 4.16 -9.11 15.77
C HIS A 919 3.22 -10.03 14.98
N MET A 920 3.34 -10.06 13.63
CA MET A 920 2.52 -10.93 12.79
C MET A 920 2.75 -12.43 13.08
N ASN A 921 3.98 -12.82 13.45
CA ASN A 921 4.28 -14.18 13.90
C ASN A 921 3.60 -14.48 15.26
N PHE A 922 3.63 -13.55 16.22
CA PHE A 922 2.92 -13.68 17.50
C PHE A 922 1.40 -13.78 17.32
N HIS A 923 0.81 -12.91 16.50
CA HIS A 923 -0.61 -12.96 16.15
C HIS A 923 -0.98 -14.33 15.55
N THR A 924 -0.23 -14.76 14.54
CA THR A 924 -0.48 -16.04 13.84
C THR A 924 -0.35 -17.23 14.80
N ALA A 925 0.64 -17.23 15.71
CA ALA A 925 0.76 -18.23 16.76
C ALA A 925 -0.43 -18.21 17.73
N SER A 926 -0.91 -17.02 18.12
CA SER A 926 -2.09 -16.87 19.00
C SER A 926 -3.38 -17.38 18.37
N CYS A 927 -3.52 -17.26 17.05
CA CYS A 927 -4.68 -17.72 16.27
C CYS A 927 -4.64 -19.22 15.96
N LEU A 928 -3.45 -19.80 15.70
CA LEU A 928 -3.31 -21.22 15.34
C LEU A 928 -3.04 -22.15 16.55
N GLY A 929 -2.62 -21.61 17.69
CA GLY A 929 -2.27 -22.39 18.88
C GLY A 929 -1.23 -23.47 18.57
N SER A 930 -1.48 -24.69 19.07
CA SER A 930 -0.63 -25.88 18.92
C SER A 930 -0.44 -26.41 17.48
N LYS A 931 -1.03 -25.75 16.48
CA LYS A 931 -0.77 -25.95 15.03
C LYS A 931 0.36 -25.06 14.50
N PHE A 932 0.75 -24.00 15.20
CA PHE A 932 1.89 -23.15 14.83
C PHE A 932 3.20 -23.82 15.26
N ASP A 933 4.23 -23.78 14.40
CA ASP A 933 5.58 -24.27 14.72
C ASP A 933 6.41 -23.15 15.38
N LEU A 934 6.49 -23.14 16.71
CA LEU A 934 7.19 -22.13 17.50
C LEU A 934 8.67 -21.99 17.14
N ARG A 935 9.32 -23.01 16.59
CA ARG A 935 10.71 -22.93 16.10
C ARG A 935 10.85 -21.90 14.99
N THR A 936 9.74 -21.60 14.30
CA THR A 936 9.66 -20.57 13.27
C THR A 936 9.33 -19.16 13.81
N ILE A 937 8.98 -18.97 15.09
CA ILE A 937 8.45 -17.69 15.63
C ILE A 937 9.38 -16.48 15.41
N MET A 938 10.70 -16.70 15.41
CA MET A 938 11.71 -15.66 15.16
C MET A 938 12.08 -15.52 13.67
N SER A 939 11.40 -16.21 12.74
CA SER A 939 11.82 -16.28 11.34
C SER A 939 11.25 -15.13 10.50
N LYS A 940 12.08 -14.61 9.58
CA LYS A 940 11.79 -13.44 8.71
C LYS A 940 11.58 -12.11 9.47
N THR A 941 11.97 -12.04 10.74
CA THR A 941 11.84 -10.86 11.60
C THR A 941 13.04 -9.91 11.50
N ILE A 942 12.83 -8.64 11.87
CA ILE A 942 13.92 -7.66 11.94
C ILE A 942 14.91 -8.05 13.03
N VAL A 943 14.44 -8.46 14.23
CA VAL A 943 15.32 -8.80 15.35
C VAL A 943 16.25 -9.99 15.05
N LYS A 944 15.84 -10.94 14.20
CA LYS A 944 16.72 -12.05 13.76
C LYS A 944 17.69 -11.65 12.65
N ALA A 945 17.33 -10.70 11.79
CA ALA A 945 18.17 -10.28 10.66
C ALA A 945 19.13 -9.14 11.03
N LYS A 946 18.67 -8.20 11.86
CA LYS A 946 19.32 -6.95 12.27
C LYS A 946 18.85 -6.55 13.69
N PRO A 947 19.32 -7.23 14.75
CA PRO A 947 18.86 -6.96 16.12
C PRO A 947 19.11 -5.51 16.57
N GLY A 948 20.23 -4.90 16.19
CA GLY A 948 20.55 -3.50 16.51
C GLY A 948 19.71 -2.45 15.76
N ASP A 949 18.97 -2.85 14.72
CA ASP A 949 18.07 -1.96 13.95
C ASP A 949 16.58 -2.23 14.30
N ALA A 950 16.28 -2.97 15.37
CA ALA A 950 14.94 -3.50 15.69
C ALA A 950 14.35 -2.97 17.01
N VAL A 951 13.07 -2.59 16.96
CA VAL A 951 12.20 -2.37 18.13
C VAL A 951 11.16 -3.48 18.17
N THR A 952 11.18 -4.31 19.20
CA THR A 952 10.24 -5.44 19.35
C THR A 952 9.05 -5.05 20.22
N PHE A 953 7.84 -5.48 19.83
CA PHE A 953 6.57 -5.16 20.49
C PHE A 953 5.59 -6.34 20.38
N VAL A 954 4.46 -6.29 21.11
CA VAL A 954 3.41 -7.34 21.07
C VAL A 954 2.16 -6.83 20.35
N ASP A 955 1.52 -5.78 20.86
CA ASP A 955 0.46 -5.00 20.21
C ASP A 955 0.82 -3.50 20.27
N ASN A 956 0.05 -2.64 19.58
CA ASN A 956 0.18 -1.18 19.59
C ASN A 956 -1.22 -0.51 19.43
N HIS A 957 -1.28 0.81 19.25
CA HIS A 957 -2.55 1.52 19.04
C HIS A 957 -3.19 1.27 17.66
N ASP A 958 -2.41 1.14 16.58
CA ASP A 958 -2.92 0.87 15.22
C ASP A 958 -3.73 -0.43 15.16
N ILE A 959 -3.22 -1.46 15.84
CA ILE A 959 -3.82 -2.80 15.98
C ILE A 959 -5.17 -2.73 16.70
N LEU A 960 -5.42 -1.74 17.55
CA LEU A 960 -6.67 -1.64 18.33
C LEU A 960 -7.64 -0.59 17.79
N SER A 961 -7.24 0.21 16.79
CA SER A 961 -8.04 1.29 16.23
C SER A 961 -9.42 0.80 15.76
N SER A 962 -10.46 1.32 16.42
CA SER A 962 -11.88 1.03 16.11
C SER A 962 -12.27 1.41 14.68
N THR A 963 -11.51 2.29 14.03
CA THR A 963 -11.76 2.78 12.67
C THR A 963 -11.16 1.89 11.59
N VAL A 964 -10.18 1.02 11.90
CA VAL A 964 -9.48 0.20 10.90
C VAL A 964 -9.72 -1.30 11.17
N LYS A 965 -10.89 -1.80 10.79
CA LYS A 965 -11.32 -3.20 10.99
C LYS A 965 -10.26 -4.25 10.63
N ALA A 966 -9.48 -4.01 9.57
CA ALA A 966 -8.43 -4.92 9.09
C ALA A 966 -7.23 -5.07 10.04
N TRP A 967 -6.97 -4.10 10.94
CA TRP A 967 -5.89 -4.19 11.92
C TRP A 967 -6.36 -4.75 13.27
N LYS A 968 -7.63 -4.54 13.65
CA LYS A 968 -8.25 -5.20 14.82
C LYS A 968 -8.29 -6.73 14.68
N ALA A 969 -8.35 -7.25 13.47
CA ALA A 969 -8.17 -8.66 13.17
C ALA A 969 -6.74 -9.19 13.46
N GLY A 970 -5.74 -8.32 13.64
CA GLY A 970 -4.33 -8.65 13.86
C GLY A 970 -3.86 -8.69 15.31
N GLN A 971 -4.73 -8.44 16.29
CA GLN A 971 -4.35 -8.42 17.72
C GLN A 971 -3.73 -9.76 18.19
N VAL A 972 -2.70 -9.72 19.02
CA VAL A 972 -2.17 -10.92 19.70
C VAL A 972 -3.17 -11.37 20.78
N ARG A 973 -3.79 -12.53 20.60
CA ARG A 973 -4.82 -13.04 21.53
C ARG A 973 -4.22 -13.36 22.91
N ASN A 974 -5.06 -13.21 23.94
CA ASN A 974 -4.66 -13.36 25.35
C ASN A 974 -4.04 -14.74 25.70
N ASN A 975 -4.37 -15.80 24.96
CA ASN A 975 -3.78 -17.14 25.11
C ASN A 975 -2.28 -17.22 24.81
N PHE A 976 -1.72 -16.27 24.04
CA PHE A 976 -0.31 -16.23 23.64
C PHE A 976 0.40 -14.91 24.00
N LYS A 977 -0.32 -13.94 24.56
CA LYS A 977 0.21 -12.59 24.84
C LYS A 977 1.35 -12.59 25.85
N LEU A 978 1.28 -13.39 26.93
CA LEU A 978 2.38 -13.51 27.90
C LEU A 978 3.60 -14.21 27.30
N GLN A 979 3.40 -15.19 26.42
CA GLN A 979 4.45 -15.87 25.68
C GLN A 979 5.19 -14.90 24.73
N ALA A 980 4.44 -14.05 24.03
CA ALA A 980 5.01 -12.97 23.19
C ALA A 980 5.83 -11.97 24.04
N TYR A 981 5.31 -11.54 25.19
CA TYR A 981 6.04 -10.67 26.12
C TYR A 981 7.31 -11.34 26.67
N ALA A 982 7.26 -12.61 27.08
CA ALA A 982 8.43 -13.34 27.56
C ALA A 982 9.52 -13.45 26.47
N LEU A 983 9.12 -13.66 25.22
CA LEU A 983 10.03 -13.67 24.08
C LEU A 983 10.69 -12.29 23.85
N ILE A 984 9.97 -11.16 23.88
CA ILE A 984 10.63 -9.86 23.65
C ILE A 984 11.44 -9.37 24.87
N LEU A 985 10.98 -9.64 26.09
CA LEU A 985 11.55 -9.08 27.32
C LEU A 985 12.78 -9.86 27.84
N LEU A 986 12.75 -11.19 27.82
CA LEU A 986 13.79 -12.02 28.46
C LEU A 986 14.93 -12.42 27.49
N ARG A 987 14.72 -12.31 26.17
CA ARG A 987 15.78 -12.52 25.16
C ARG A 987 16.75 -11.32 25.14
N PRO A 988 18.05 -11.52 24.84
CA PRO A 988 19.00 -10.43 24.71
C PRO A 988 18.69 -9.60 23.46
N GLY A 989 19.21 -8.38 23.42
CA GLY A 989 19.06 -7.47 22.30
C GLY A 989 20.42 -6.98 21.84
N GLY A 990 20.83 -7.40 20.64
CA GLY A 990 21.86 -6.70 19.85
C GLY A 990 23.24 -6.52 20.47
N TYR A 991 23.82 -7.54 21.12
CA TYR A 991 25.25 -7.47 21.48
C TYR A 991 25.95 -8.84 21.47
N PRO A 992 27.01 -9.00 20.64
CA PRO A 992 28.09 -9.94 20.87
C PRO A 992 29.30 -9.20 21.48
N CYS A 993 29.28 -8.95 22.79
CA CYS A 993 30.35 -8.21 23.49
C CYS A 993 31.63 -9.04 23.74
N ALA A 994 32.09 -9.84 22.75
CA ALA A 994 33.38 -10.55 22.79
C ALA A 994 33.80 -11.17 21.42
N SER A 995 34.02 -10.37 20.35
CA SER A 995 34.66 -10.92 19.13
C SER A 995 35.40 -9.93 18.20
N ASN A 996 35.05 -8.64 18.16
CA ASN A 996 35.67 -7.68 17.23
C ASN A 996 36.89 -6.92 17.76
N PHE A 997 37.50 -7.36 18.87
CA PHE A 997 38.75 -6.78 19.40
C PHE A 997 39.99 -7.27 18.60
N LEU A 998 40.01 -7.03 17.28
CA LEU A 998 41.20 -7.22 16.42
C LEU A 998 41.11 -6.52 15.05
N SER A 999 40.27 -5.48 14.92
CA SER A 999 40.21 -4.62 13.71
C SER A 999 40.36 -3.16 14.11
N GLY A 1000 41.60 -2.65 14.13
CA GLY A 1000 41.91 -1.26 14.47
C GLY A 1000 41.37 -0.26 13.43
N ARG A 1001 40.12 0.18 13.61
CA ARG A 1001 39.53 1.33 12.92
C ARG A 1001 38.99 2.33 13.95
N THR A 1002 39.30 3.58 13.69
CA THR A 1002 39.10 4.78 14.52
C THR A 1002 37.65 5.01 14.94
N GLU A 1003 37.47 5.22 16.25
CA GLU A 1003 36.49 6.00 17.05
C GLU A 1003 35.09 6.43 16.54
N GLU A 1004 34.76 6.40 15.25
CA GLU A 1004 33.44 6.79 14.72
C GLU A 1004 32.37 5.69 14.83
N ARG A 1005 31.99 5.27 16.06
CA ARG A 1005 30.72 4.53 16.26
C ARG A 1005 30.17 4.45 17.69
N PHE A 1006 29.92 5.58 18.34
CA PHE A 1006 29.17 5.61 19.62
C PHE A 1006 27.64 5.65 19.46
N ILE A 1007 27.10 4.84 18.54
CA ILE A 1007 25.67 4.48 18.59
C ILE A 1007 25.57 3.27 19.52
N GLY A 1008 25.10 3.49 20.75
CA GLY A 1008 24.75 2.39 21.65
C GLY A 1008 23.69 1.49 21.02
N ASN A 1009 23.78 0.17 21.22
CA ASN A 1009 22.86 -0.80 20.60
C ASN A 1009 21.45 -0.72 21.24
N PHE A 1010 20.67 0.30 20.87
CA PHE A 1010 19.30 0.54 21.33
C PHE A 1010 18.29 -0.47 20.74
N VAL A 1011 18.38 -1.73 21.19
CA VAL A 1011 17.34 -2.73 20.94
C VAL A 1011 16.20 -2.51 21.93
N ALA A 1012 15.37 -1.51 21.63
CA ALA A 1012 14.22 -1.18 22.44
C ALA A 1012 13.19 -2.33 22.43
N ARG A 1013 12.64 -2.63 23.60
CA ARG A 1013 11.47 -3.49 23.77
C ARG A 1013 10.33 -2.55 24.11
N CYS A 1014 9.34 -2.42 23.23
CA CYS A 1014 8.20 -1.55 23.43
C CYS A 1014 7.06 -2.35 24.09
N ILE A 1015 6.79 -2.05 25.36
CA ILE A 1015 5.60 -2.50 26.08
C ILE A 1015 4.45 -1.56 25.69
N PHE A 1016 3.25 -2.12 25.53
CA PHE A 1016 2.06 -1.33 25.22
C PHE A 1016 1.29 -0.95 26.50
N TYR A 1017 0.92 0.32 26.68
CA TYR A 1017 0.15 0.79 27.84
C TYR A 1017 -1.12 -0.04 28.07
N GLY A 1018 -1.83 -0.41 27.00
CA GLY A 1018 -3.10 -1.13 27.10
C GLY A 1018 -2.99 -2.55 27.68
N ASP A 1019 -1.80 -3.15 27.64
CA ASP A 1019 -1.53 -4.46 28.27
C ASP A 1019 -1.09 -4.34 29.73
N LEU A 1020 -0.82 -3.12 30.22
CA LEU A 1020 -0.21 -2.85 31.53
C LEU A 1020 -1.15 -2.07 32.48
N TYR A 1021 -2.04 -1.24 31.94
CA TYR A 1021 -2.93 -0.33 32.67
C TYR A 1021 -4.41 -0.52 32.29
N PRO A 1022 -5.36 -0.34 33.23
CA PRO A 1022 -6.79 -0.37 32.93
C PRO A 1022 -7.19 0.57 31.78
N ASN A 1023 -7.94 0.02 30.82
CA ASN A 1023 -8.48 0.71 29.64
C ASN A 1023 -9.69 -0.08 29.09
N ALA A 1024 -10.50 0.55 28.24
CA ALA A 1024 -11.67 -0.08 27.63
C ALA A 1024 -11.34 -0.96 26.40
N ASP A 1025 -10.17 -0.76 25.77
CA ASP A 1025 -9.86 -1.29 24.43
C ASP A 1025 -9.45 -2.78 24.46
N CYS A 1026 -8.65 -3.16 25.46
CA CYS A 1026 -7.93 -4.45 25.45
C CYS A 1026 -7.51 -4.99 26.83
N TYR A 1027 -7.76 -4.26 27.92
CA TYR A 1027 -7.20 -4.59 29.24
C TYR A 1027 -7.56 -6.01 29.71
N ASN A 1028 -6.54 -6.74 30.19
CA ASN A 1028 -6.73 -7.99 30.91
C ASN A 1028 -5.84 -8.00 32.15
N HIS A 1029 -6.46 -8.16 33.33
CA HIS A 1029 -5.79 -8.12 34.63
C HIS A 1029 -4.72 -9.21 34.81
N ASP A 1030 -5.00 -10.44 34.34
CA ASP A 1030 -4.06 -11.56 34.46
C ASP A 1030 -2.87 -11.39 33.49
N ILE A 1031 -3.09 -10.76 32.33
CA ILE A 1031 -2.02 -10.31 31.43
C ILE A 1031 -1.20 -9.21 32.10
N ALA A 1032 -1.82 -8.14 32.60
CA ALA A 1032 -1.11 -7.00 33.20
C ALA A 1032 -0.25 -7.41 34.40
N ARG A 1033 -0.73 -8.34 35.24
CA ARG A 1033 0.08 -8.96 36.31
C ARG A 1033 1.27 -9.73 35.73
N GLY A 1034 1.06 -10.56 34.70
CA GLY A 1034 2.13 -11.32 34.05
C GLY A 1034 3.17 -10.44 33.36
N VAL A 1035 2.76 -9.34 32.71
CA VAL A 1035 3.67 -8.37 32.09
C VAL A 1035 4.51 -7.65 33.14
N ARG A 1036 3.94 -7.25 34.28
CA ARG A 1036 4.69 -6.67 35.41
C ARG A 1036 5.78 -7.64 35.93
N LEU A 1037 5.42 -8.91 36.13
CA LEU A 1037 6.38 -9.97 36.53
C LEU A 1037 7.48 -10.20 35.48
N LEU A 1038 7.16 -10.14 34.19
CA LEU A 1038 8.15 -10.28 33.11
C LEU A 1038 9.09 -9.07 32.98
N ILE A 1039 8.61 -7.86 33.29
CA ILE A 1039 9.44 -6.65 33.39
C ILE A 1039 10.39 -6.77 34.60
N GLU A 1040 9.90 -7.24 35.74
CA GLU A 1040 10.70 -7.48 36.94
C GLU A 1040 11.79 -8.55 36.69
N ALA A 1041 11.42 -9.67 36.07
CA ALA A 1041 12.36 -10.72 35.67
C ALA A 1041 13.37 -10.23 34.61
N ARG A 1042 12.97 -9.30 33.72
CA ARG A 1042 13.88 -8.63 32.78
C ARG A 1042 14.88 -7.72 33.51
N LYS A 1043 14.42 -7.00 34.54
CA LYS A 1043 15.25 -6.12 35.38
C LYS A 1043 16.26 -6.89 36.22
N MET A 1044 15.91 -8.08 36.70
CA MET A 1044 16.74 -8.87 37.63
C MET A 1044 17.58 -9.99 36.98
N PHE A 1045 17.10 -10.65 35.91
CA PHE A 1045 17.67 -11.93 35.46
C PHE A 1045 17.98 -12.04 33.95
N ALA A 1046 17.53 -11.11 33.12
CA ALA A 1046 17.71 -11.20 31.66
C ALA A 1046 19.09 -10.73 31.18
N TYR A 1047 20.16 -11.28 31.77
CA TYR A 1047 21.56 -10.87 31.58
C TYR A 1047 22.44 -12.02 31.04
N GLY A 1048 23.68 -11.73 30.67
CA GLY A 1048 24.59 -12.69 30.04
C GLY A 1048 24.27 -13.05 28.59
N SER A 1049 24.94 -14.09 28.08
CA SER A 1049 24.69 -14.70 26.78
C SER A 1049 23.30 -15.37 26.69
N ILE A 1050 22.95 -15.89 25.51
CA ILE A 1050 21.77 -16.72 25.30
C ILE A 1050 22.17 -18.06 24.68
N GLU A 1051 21.53 -19.13 25.14
CA GLU A 1051 21.54 -20.45 24.52
C GLU A 1051 20.09 -20.83 24.17
N GLU A 1052 19.83 -21.32 22.95
CA GLU A 1052 18.49 -21.51 22.40
C GLU A 1052 18.14 -22.98 22.17
N TYR A 1053 17.00 -23.43 22.70
CA TYR A 1053 16.50 -24.81 22.63
C TYR A 1053 15.18 -24.83 21.85
N PHE A 1054 15.27 -24.62 20.54
CA PHE A 1054 14.12 -24.54 19.62
C PHE A 1054 13.93 -25.89 18.89
N GLU A 1055 13.80 -26.98 19.66
CA GLU A 1055 13.85 -28.35 19.14
C GLU A 1055 12.46 -28.94 18.85
N ASP A 1056 11.50 -28.79 19.78
CA ASP A 1056 10.11 -29.17 19.59
C ASP A 1056 9.29 -28.05 18.91
N LYS A 1057 8.25 -28.45 18.16
CA LYS A 1057 7.38 -27.53 17.42
C LYS A 1057 6.47 -26.68 18.32
N ASN A 1058 6.14 -27.15 19.52
CA ASN A 1058 5.14 -26.55 20.39
C ASN A 1058 5.68 -26.12 21.76
N CYS A 1059 6.89 -26.55 22.13
CA CYS A 1059 7.64 -26.10 23.30
C CYS A 1059 9.04 -25.64 22.88
N ILE A 1060 9.37 -24.37 23.12
CA ILE A 1060 10.71 -23.81 22.87
C ILE A 1060 11.27 -23.20 24.15
N GLY A 1061 12.59 -23.29 24.34
CA GLY A 1061 13.29 -22.73 25.49
C GLY A 1061 14.46 -21.84 25.12
N PHE A 1062 14.90 -21.02 26.07
CA PHE A 1062 16.23 -20.41 26.03
C PHE A 1062 16.74 -20.13 27.45
N VAL A 1063 18.06 -20.19 27.60
CA VAL A 1063 18.78 -19.87 28.84
C VAL A 1063 19.47 -18.54 28.67
N ARG A 1064 19.40 -17.69 29.69
CA ARG A 1064 20.21 -16.50 29.89
C ARG A 1064 21.22 -16.82 30.98
N THR A 1065 22.51 -16.67 30.71
CA THR A 1065 23.57 -17.19 31.58
C THR A 1065 23.86 -16.32 32.81
N GLY A 1066 23.38 -15.07 32.84
CA GLY A 1066 23.78 -14.09 33.84
C GLY A 1066 25.14 -13.45 33.53
N ASP A 1067 25.52 -12.46 34.33
CA ASP A 1067 26.83 -11.79 34.24
C ASP A 1067 27.46 -11.64 35.63
N ALA A 1068 28.51 -10.82 35.76
CA ALA A 1068 29.23 -10.65 37.01
C ALA A 1068 28.42 -9.91 38.11
N LEU A 1069 27.27 -9.32 37.77
CA LEU A 1069 26.40 -8.56 38.66
C LEU A 1069 25.00 -9.18 38.81
N HIS A 1070 24.54 -9.94 37.81
CA HIS A 1070 23.16 -10.45 37.74
C HIS A 1070 23.11 -11.96 37.50
N ASN A 1071 22.19 -12.64 38.20
CA ASN A 1071 21.88 -14.04 37.93
C ASN A 1071 21.25 -14.22 36.53
N GLY A 1072 21.35 -15.43 36.00
CA GLY A 1072 20.67 -15.84 34.76
C GLY A 1072 19.20 -16.22 34.96
N CYS A 1073 18.51 -16.56 33.86
CA CYS A 1073 17.18 -17.17 33.89
C CYS A 1073 17.02 -18.26 32.83
N VAL A 1074 16.12 -19.21 33.09
CA VAL A 1074 15.62 -20.15 32.08
C VAL A 1074 14.22 -19.72 31.70
N THR A 1075 13.95 -19.58 30.40
CA THR A 1075 12.62 -19.26 29.87
C THR A 1075 12.14 -20.42 29.01
N VAL A 1076 10.91 -20.89 29.26
CA VAL A 1076 10.23 -21.92 28.47
C VAL A 1076 8.91 -21.35 27.98
N VAL A 1077 8.59 -21.56 26.71
CA VAL A 1077 7.41 -21.02 26.03
C VAL A 1077 6.69 -22.15 25.30
N SER A 1078 5.40 -22.34 25.62
CA SER A 1078 4.54 -23.35 25.02
C SER A 1078 3.32 -22.71 24.33
N ASN A 1079 2.88 -23.35 23.24
CA ASN A 1079 1.59 -23.07 22.57
C ASN A 1079 0.62 -24.27 22.62
N HIS A 1080 0.93 -25.31 23.41
CA HIS A 1080 -0.10 -26.23 23.86
C HIS A 1080 -1.08 -25.51 24.81
N GLU A 1081 -2.33 -25.94 24.77
CA GLU A 1081 -3.31 -25.62 25.82
C GLU A 1081 -2.83 -26.26 27.14
N ALA A 1082 -3.10 -25.58 28.26
CA ALA A 1082 -2.58 -25.89 29.60
C ALA A 1082 -3.72 -26.27 30.55
#